data_AF-A0A1G1FWX7-F1
#
_entry.id   AF-A0A1G1FWX7-F1
#
_cell.length_a   1.000
_cell.length_b   1.000
_cell.length_c   1.000
_cell.angle_alpha   90.00
_cell.angle_beta   90.00
_cell.angle_gamma   90.00
#
_symmetry.space_group_name_H-M   'P 1'
#
loop_
_entity.id
_entity.type
_entity.pdbx_description
1 polymer ?
#
loop_
_entity_poly.entity_id
_entity_poly.type
_entity_poly.pdbx_seq_one_letter_code
_entity_poly.pdbx_strand_id
1 'polypeptide(L)'
;MISILAMVGAFAVPTTFAAKPITYYTLTVASSNPADGVAITVSPLDRNGTGSGTTQFTRSYAKNAVVTLTAPATSSGGNFSKWLKGTADYAATATTNVTMSANTTMTAVYAGAGGSEQCQDGIDNDLDGKIDCADTECAADFSCADPAHKNINQYDGPSTCIACHSDAGSEVLNSMHGSWIGDTPNVPNITGAAGKWGQTNNYCTDPQLADFACLKCHVSLVAPLDAQGKVDMSKTKLTAPDMDCLQCHQTNYFATFMPVASTATSYYSCADGATHVYQTPLPEADGKIHKAMRLDLAPGQTALSLARTPHRPNNATCVSKCHAAAGGGDGIKRGDISSAMVDPTTAVDVHLSSAGTAKLTCTSCHSSTDAQGKSNHQIPGRGNDMRGEDLGSAIKTCVTCHPTMDDGNGHALAGVRGEPDRHVAHVACTSCHIDSFGKGISTEMTRDWTAPVWSAAGCEGQGAYVGATTKGANVVPEFRFWNSTSWVFDRNGADGLTTDPIDGGLAMSYPLGGINDKLYPFKVHTSKNPIDGSSGKTNFDVLKMFMTGCFDEAAVSGLSYIGETGAYTWSNNKAFQLITHGVAPATTAGNCTKCHGDTRANLNLTTVSKMDKLGYQLKDTAAKICSQCHAQKTPRTHEAMHGHINKGSGIDCLFCHTFTRPERNLCSPCDPACVSEFVDTNPYPHVCN
;
A
#
# COMPACT_ATOMS: atom_id res chain seq x y z
N MET A 1 29.15 97.26 -24.45
CA MET A 1 27.84 97.73 -23.97
C MET A 1 27.25 96.64 -23.08
N ILE A 2 26.95 96.98 -21.81
CA ILE A 2 26.06 96.29 -20.82
C ILE A 2 26.58 94.91 -20.33
N SER A 3 27.18 94.66 -19.14
CA SER A 3 26.94 94.99 -17.70
C SER A 3 25.61 94.48 -17.10
N ILE A 4 25.68 93.49 -16.18
CA ILE A 4 24.87 93.18 -14.97
C ILE A 4 25.59 91.98 -14.29
N LEU A 5 26.28 92.03 -13.14
CA LEU A 5 25.95 92.29 -11.72
C LEU A 5 25.41 91.07 -10.92
N ALA A 6 26.16 90.72 -9.85
CA ALA A 6 25.79 90.02 -8.60
C ALA A 6 25.49 88.50 -8.66
N MET A 7 25.71 87.65 -7.64
CA MET A 7 25.88 87.84 -6.20
C MET A 7 26.45 86.53 -5.60
N VAL A 8 27.33 86.62 -4.61
CA VAL A 8 27.79 85.48 -3.80
C VAL A 8 26.74 85.21 -2.71
N GLY A 9 26.29 83.96 -2.57
CA GLY A 9 25.42 83.50 -1.49
C GLY A 9 25.81 82.09 -1.04
N ALA A 10 26.18 81.96 0.23
CA ALA A 10 26.49 80.70 0.90
C ALA A 10 25.25 80.11 1.60
N PHE A 11 25.33 78.80 1.89
CA PHE A 11 24.49 77.95 2.76
C PHE A 11 23.20 77.34 2.19
N ALA A 12 23.19 76.01 1.96
CA ALA A 12 22.77 74.98 2.94
C ALA A 12 22.72 73.60 2.25
N VAL A 13 23.37 72.58 2.82
CA VAL A 13 23.22 71.17 2.39
C VAL A 13 21.95 70.62 3.04
N PRO A 14 20.98 70.07 2.30
CA PRO A 14 19.84 69.41 2.92
C PRO A 14 20.30 68.06 3.47
N THR A 15 20.21 67.90 4.79
CA THR A 15 20.26 66.59 5.45
C THR A 15 19.07 65.77 4.96
N THR A 16 19.32 64.79 4.11
CA THR A 16 18.34 63.75 3.78
C THR A 16 18.20 62.83 4.99
N PHE A 17 17.04 62.86 5.64
CA PHE A 17 16.66 61.81 6.57
C PHE A 17 16.58 60.49 5.80
N ALA A 18 17.47 59.54 6.09
CA ALA A 18 17.34 58.17 5.62
C ALA A 18 16.05 57.59 6.22
N ALA A 19 15.03 57.37 5.39
CA ALA A 19 13.79 56.75 5.82
C ALA A 19 14.08 55.35 6.37
N LYS A 20 13.50 55.03 7.54
CA LYS A 20 13.60 53.71 8.18
C LYS A 20 13.19 52.62 7.18
N PRO A 21 13.95 51.52 7.03
CA PRO A 21 13.61 50.47 6.07
C PRO A 21 12.24 49.86 6.40
N ILE A 22 11.33 49.94 5.43
CA ILE A 22 9.99 49.36 5.52
C ILE A 22 10.07 47.90 5.09
N THR A 23 9.66 46.97 5.96
CA THR A 23 9.54 45.55 5.62
C THR A 23 8.28 45.31 4.79
N TYR A 24 8.40 44.54 3.71
CA TYR A 24 7.28 44.14 2.85
C TYR A 24 7.06 42.63 2.91
N TYR A 25 5.80 42.22 2.78
CA TYR A 25 5.38 40.83 2.68
C TYR A 25 4.62 40.58 1.39
N THR A 26 4.69 39.35 0.90
CA THR A 26 3.96 38.88 -0.28
C THR A 26 2.61 38.33 0.14
N LEU A 27 1.54 38.85 -0.48
CA LEU A 27 0.20 38.28 -0.48
C LEU A 27 0.02 37.49 -1.77
N THR A 28 -0.16 36.19 -1.68
CA THR A 28 -0.57 35.32 -2.80
C THR A 28 -2.09 35.21 -2.77
N VAL A 29 -2.75 35.51 -3.89
CA VAL A 29 -4.20 35.38 -4.05
C VAL A 29 -4.47 34.24 -5.03
N ALA A 30 -5.17 33.23 -4.55
CA ALA A 30 -5.52 32.02 -5.29
C ALA A 30 -7.03 31.76 -5.24
N SER A 31 -7.48 30.77 -6.01
CA SER A 31 -8.85 30.26 -5.94
C SER A 31 -8.85 28.74 -5.90
N SER A 32 -9.98 28.17 -5.48
CA SER A 32 -10.28 26.75 -5.60
C SER A 32 -11.67 26.61 -6.22
N ASN A 33 -11.81 25.67 -7.15
CA ASN A 33 -13.02 25.41 -7.93
C ASN A 33 -13.56 26.64 -8.69
N PRO A 34 -12.78 27.27 -9.58
CA PRO A 34 -11.58 26.75 -10.23
C PRO A 34 -10.25 27.11 -9.51
N ALA A 35 -9.18 26.36 -9.78
CA ALA A 35 -7.85 26.57 -9.17
C ALA A 35 -7.14 27.88 -9.61
N ASP A 36 -7.59 28.46 -10.73
CA ASP A 36 -7.19 29.75 -11.28
C ASP A 36 -8.36 30.38 -12.06
N GLY A 37 -8.17 31.57 -12.63
CA GLY A 37 -9.18 32.18 -13.51
C GLY A 37 -10.25 33.02 -12.81
N VAL A 38 -10.28 33.07 -11.47
CA VAL A 38 -11.23 33.91 -10.71
C VAL A 38 -10.71 35.33 -10.55
N ALA A 39 -11.49 36.33 -10.98
CA ALA A 39 -11.16 37.75 -10.83
C ALA A 39 -11.39 38.23 -9.38
N ILE A 40 -10.33 38.55 -8.65
CA ILE A 40 -10.39 39.06 -7.26
C ILE A 40 -10.10 40.56 -7.24
N THR A 41 -10.97 41.32 -6.57
CA THR A 41 -10.73 42.74 -6.30
C THR A 41 -9.84 42.91 -5.09
N VAL A 42 -8.82 43.76 -5.18
CA VAL A 42 -7.85 44.01 -4.11
C VAL A 42 -7.70 45.52 -3.86
N SER A 43 -7.79 45.93 -2.60
CA SER A 43 -7.58 47.31 -2.16
C SER A 43 -6.86 47.36 -0.81
N PRO A 44 -5.89 48.26 -0.55
CA PRO A 44 -5.36 49.28 -1.48
C PRO A 44 -4.42 48.68 -2.54
N LEU A 45 -3.96 49.50 -3.50
CA LEU A 45 -2.91 49.10 -4.44
C LEU A 45 -1.62 48.75 -3.69
N ASP A 46 -0.86 47.80 -4.22
CA ASP A 46 0.41 47.35 -3.67
C ASP A 46 1.53 48.37 -3.90
N ARG A 47 2.75 48.08 -3.41
CA ARG A 47 3.90 49.01 -3.52
C ARG A 47 4.29 49.36 -4.96
N ASN A 48 3.88 48.56 -5.94
CA ASN A 48 4.15 48.77 -7.35
C ASN A 48 2.95 49.41 -8.08
N GLY A 49 1.90 49.83 -7.35
CA GLY A 49 0.69 50.39 -7.91
C GLY A 49 -0.28 49.36 -8.50
N THR A 50 -0.13 48.07 -8.17
CA THR A 50 -0.96 46.98 -8.71
C THR A 50 -2.05 46.54 -7.73
N GLY A 51 -3.25 46.23 -8.23
CA GLY A 51 -4.45 46.00 -7.42
C GLY A 51 -5.15 44.68 -7.77
N SER A 52 -6.40 44.75 -8.19
CA SER A 52 -7.18 43.57 -8.64
C SER A 52 -6.45 42.70 -9.67
N GLY A 53 -6.82 41.43 -9.76
CA GLY A 53 -6.22 40.50 -10.71
C GLY A 53 -7.04 39.21 -10.86
N THR A 54 -6.72 38.43 -11.87
CA THR A 54 -7.27 37.08 -12.04
C THR A 54 -6.31 36.10 -11.38
N THR A 55 -6.84 35.24 -10.51
CA THR A 55 -6.06 34.21 -9.82
C THR A 55 -5.35 33.29 -10.83
N GLN A 56 -4.12 32.82 -10.55
CA GLN A 56 -3.30 33.13 -9.37
C GLN A 56 -2.40 34.36 -9.60
N PHE A 57 -2.29 35.22 -8.58
CA PHE A 57 -1.38 36.38 -8.61
C PHE A 57 -0.82 36.74 -7.24
N THR A 58 0.21 37.59 -7.21
CA THR A 58 0.84 38.07 -5.97
C THR A 58 0.84 39.60 -5.86
N ARG A 59 0.84 40.13 -4.63
CA ARG A 59 0.94 41.57 -4.30
C ARG A 59 1.89 41.81 -3.14
N SER A 60 2.59 42.95 -3.15
CA SER A 60 3.57 43.27 -2.10
C SER A 60 3.15 44.46 -1.25
N TYR A 61 2.96 44.21 0.04
CA TYR A 61 2.45 45.19 1.00
C TYR A 61 3.38 45.39 2.18
N ALA A 62 3.40 46.60 2.75
CA ALA A 62 4.17 46.89 3.95
C ALA A 62 3.65 46.08 5.15
N LYS A 63 4.53 45.78 6.10
CA LYS A 63 4.16 45.18 7.39
C LYS A 63 3.03 45.99 8.05
N ASN A 64 2.03 45.29 8.55
CA ASN A 64 0.78 45.80 9.16
C ASN A 64 -0.20 46.48 8.20
N ALA A 65 0.03 46.47 6.88
CA ALA A 65 -0.99 46.89 5.94
C ALA A 65 -2.23 45.99 6.03
N VAL A 66 -3.42 46.59 5.98
CA VAL A 66 -4.70 45.86 5.91
C VAL A 66 -5.16 45.88 4.46
N VAL A 67 -5.35 44.69 3.89
CA VAL A 67 -5.73 44.49 2.49
C VAL A 67 -7.13 43.89 2.45
N THR A 68 -8.04 44.56 1.73
CA THR A 68 -9.38 44.07 1.44
C THR A 68 -9.35 43.23 0.17
N LEU A 69 -9.90 42.03 0.26
CA LEU A 69 -10.11 41.11 -0.86
C LEU A 69 -11.61 40.91 -1.06
N THR A 70 -12.08 41.04 -2.30
CA THR A 70 -13.46 40.74 -2.67
C THR A 70 -13.48 39.74 -3.82
N ALA A 71 -14.03 38.57 -3.53
CA ALA A 71 -14.32 37.53 -4.51
C ALA A 71 -15.71 37.76 -5.14
N PRO A 72 -15.89 37.40 -6.43
CA PRO A 72 -17.20 37.30 -7.06
C PRO A 72 -18.11 36.34 -6.29
N ALA A 73 -19.42 36.63 -6.25
CA ALA A 73 -20.39 35.74 -5.61
C ALA A 73 -20.45 34.35 -6.28
N THR A 74 -20.12 34.27 -7.57
CA THR A 74 -20.08 33.03 -8.35
C THR A 74 -18.85 32.97 -9.25
N SER A 75 -18.34 31.76 -9.48
CA SER A 75 -17.28 31.49 -10.47
C SER A 75 -17.36 30.05 -10.96
N SER A 76 -17.18 29.83 -12.27
CA SER A 76 -17.28 28.51 -12.94
C SER A 76 -18.49 27.66 -12.52
N GLY A 77 -19.65 28.30 -12.33
CA GLY A 77 -20.90 27.64 -11.91
C GLY A 77 -21.05 27.42 -10.41
N GLY A 78 -19.99 27.61 -9.61
CA GLY A 78 -20.01 27.49 -8.15
C GLY A 78 -20.32 28.80 -7.43
N ASN A 79 -20.88 28.69 -6.23
CA ASN A 79 -21.10 29.84 -5.32
C ASN A 79 -19.87 30.04 -4.42
N PHE A 80 -19.51 31.29 -4.16
CA PHE A 80 -18.49 31.61 -3.18
C PHE A 80 -18.87 30.99 -1.83
N SER A 81 -17.97 30.19 -1.27
CA SER A 81 -18.16 29.52 0.02
C SER A 81 -17.38 30.23 1.12
N LYS A 82 -16.06 30.34 0.97
CA LYS A 82 -15.19 30.89 2.01
C LYS A 82 -13.83 31.35 1.50
N TRP A 83 -13.13 32.10 2.34
CA TRP A 83 -11.72 32.41 2.23
C TRP A 83 -10.90 31.51 3.14
N LEU A 84 -9.84 30.92 2.61
CA LEU A 84 -8.78 30.28 3.40
C LEU A 84 -7.60 31.24 3.56
N LYS A 85 -6.94 31.20 4.73
CA LYS A 85 -5.62 31.80 4.97
C LYS A 85 -4.61 30.68 5.15
N GLY A 86 -3.78 30.43 4.13
CA GLY A 86 -3.04 29.17 4.02
C GLY A 86 -4.04 28.02 3.82
N THR A 87 -4.08 27.09 4.78
CA THR A 87 -5.02 25.95 4.76
C THR A 87 -6.19 26.10 5.75
N ALA A 88 -6.21 27.16 6.56
CA ALA A 88 -7.22 27.35 7.61
C ALA A 88 -8.37 28.24 7.13
N ASP A 89 -9.59 27.92 7.55
CA ASP A 89 -10.78 28.74 7.34
C ASP A 89 -10.60 30.13 7.96
N TYR A 90 -10.87 31.17 7.18
CA TYR A 90 -10.62 32.57 7.59
C TYR A 90 -11.88 33.43 7.60
N ALA A 91 -12.69 33.38 6.54
CA ALA A 91 -13.93 34.17 6.46
C ALA A 91 -14.96 33.52 5.53
N ALA A 92 -16.23 33.56 5.91
CA ALA A 92 -17.34 33.04 5.09
C ALA A 92 -18.00 34.10 4.18
N THR A 93 -17.55 35.37 4.26
CA THR A 93 -18.07 36.46 3.42
C THR A 93 -17.19 36.69 2.20
N ALA A 94 -17.80 36.95 1.04
CA ALA A 94 -17.07 37.17 -0.22
C ALA A 94 -16.07 38.34 -0.14
N THR A 95 -16.33 39.32 0.72
CA THR A 95 -15.38 40.38 1.08
C THR A 95 -14.75 40.11 2.45
N THR A 96 -13.43 40.20 2.54
CA THR A 96 -12.66 40.03 3.79
C THR A 96 -11.46 40.97 3.86
N ASN A 97 -10.91 41.15 5.06
CA ASN A 97 -9.72 41.96 5.32
C ASN A 97 -8.59 41.08 5.88
N VAL A 98 -7.38 41.19 5.32
CA VAL A 98 -6.18 40.49 5.80
C VAL A 98 -5.12 41.51 6.23
N THR A 99 -4.57 41.34 7.44
CA THR A 99 -3.45 42.15 7.93
C THR A 99 -2.13 41.47 7.62
N MET A 100 -1.22 42.20 6.95
CA MET A 100 0.05 41.68 6.46
C MET A 100 1.13 41.66 7.56
N SER A 101 1.22 40.56 8.29
CA SER A 101 2.25 40.34 9.33
C SER A 101 3.37 39.36 8.92
N ALA A 102 3.14 38.60 7.85
CA ALA A 102 4.06 37.66 7.19
C ALA A 102 3.61 37.41 5.74
N ASN A 103 4.41 36.67 4.95
CA ASN A 103 3.95 36.17 3.66
C ASN A 103 2.70 35.31 3.86
N THR A 104 1.64 35.60 3.10
CA THR A 104 0.32 35.03 3.32
C THR A 104 -0.29 34.60 2.00
N THR A 105 -0.93 33.44 1.97
CA THR A 105 -1.77 33.01 0.85
C THR A 105 -3.24 33.11 1.26
N MET A 106 -4.05 33.77 0.44
CA MET A 106 -5.50 33.84 0.57
C MET A 106 -6.14 33.11 -0.60
N THR A 107 -6.99 32.11 -0.32
CA THR A 107 -7.64 31.30 -1.36
C THR A 107 -9.16 31.51 -1.30
N ALA A 108 -9.76 32.00 -2.38
CA ALA A 108 -11.22 32.05 -2.53
C ALA A 108 -11.74 30.66 -2.94
N VAL A 109 -12.55 30.03 -2.10
CA VAL A 109 -13.11 28.71 -2.34
C VAL A 109 -14.54 28.86 -2.82
N TYR A 110 -14.84 28.24 -3.95
CA TYR A 110 -16.19 28.11 -4.47
C TYR A 110 -16.69 26.69 -4.19
N ALA A 111 -17.92 26.59 -3.70
CA ALA A 111 -18.64 25.32 -3.68
C ALA A 111 -18.99 24.98 -5.13
N GLY A 112 -18.63 23.79 -5.60
CA GLY A 112 -18.92 23.37 -6.97
C GLY A 112 -20.40 23.52 -7.31
N ALA A 113 -20.73 23.73 -8.58
CA ALA A 113 -22.10 23.47 -9.03
C ALA A 113 -22.37 21.99 -8.71
N GLY A 114 -23.32 21.72 -7.81
CA GLY A 114 -23.60 20.38 -7.28
C GLY A 114 -23.41 19.29 -8.32
N GLY A 115 -22.26 18.61 -8.24
CA GLY A 115 -22.12 17.31 -8.85
C GLY A 115 -23.09 16.38 -8.11
N SER A 116 -23.68 15.43 -8.82
CA SER A 116 -24.32 14.31 -8.14
C SER A 116 -23.28 13.67 -7.22
N GLU A 117 -23.51 13.69 -5.92
CA GLU A 117 -22.76 12.84 -4.98
C GLU A 117 -23.01 11.38 -5.38
N GLN A 118 -21.94 10.60 -5.52
CA GLN A 118 -22.04 9.16 -5.62
C GLN A 118 -22.02 8.62 -4.20
N CYS A 119 -23.21 8.35 -3.68
CA CYS A 119 -23.45 8.05 -2.27
C CYS A 119 -22.82 6.78 -1.70
N GLN A 120 -21.92 6.16 -2.46
CA GLN A 120 -21.42 4.82 -2.19
C GLN A 120 -20.01 4.54 -2.76
N ASP A 121 -19.28 5.54 -3.27
CA ASP A 121 -17.93 5.33 -3.84
C ASP A 121 -16.79 5.61 -2.84
N GLY A 122 -17.13 6.07 -1.63
CA GLY A 122 -16.20 6.40 -0.57
C GLY A 122 -15.38 7.65 -0.87
N ILE A 123 -15.85 8.52 -1.75
CA ILE A 123 -15.23 9.78 -2.14
C ILE A 123 -16.20 10.91 -1.77
N ASP A 124 -15.65 12.02 -1.28
CA ASP A 124 -16.37 13.28 -1.11
C ASP A 124 -16.48 13.93 -2.51
N ASN A 125 -17.47 13.53 -3.33
CA ASN A 125 -17.49 13.90 -4.75
C ASN A 125 -17.77 15.39 -4.96
N ASP A 126 -18.43 16.05 -4.00
CA ASP A 126 -18.72 17.48 -4.03
C ASP A 126 -17.79 18.35 -3.14
N LEU A 127 -16.91 17.70 -2.36
CA LEU A 127 -15.88 18.30 -1.50
C LEU A 127 -16.45 19.16 -0.35
N ASP A 128 -17.67 18.88 0.11
CA ASP A 128 -18.31 19.56 1.24
C ASP A 128 -17.75 19.12 2.61
N GLY A 129 -17.03 18.00 2.64
CA GLY A 129 -16.44 17.41 3.83
C GLY A 129 -17.09 16.11 4.29
N LYS A 130 -18.26 15.75 3.75
CA LYS A 130 -18.98 14.51 4.01
C LYS A 130 -18.73 13.50 2.88
N ILE A 131 -19.04 12.23 3.13
CA ILE A 131 -18.79 11.13 2.19
C ILE A 131 -19.98 10.20 2.27
N ASP A 132 -20.47 9.74 1.12
CA ASP A 132 -21.49 8.70 1.02
C ASP A 132 -22.71 9.01 1.91
N CYS A 133 -23.17 8.07 2.74
CA CYS A 133 -24.35 8.23 3.58
C CYS A 133 -24.20 9.21 4.76
N ALA A 134 -22.99 9.71 5.02
CA ALA A 134 -22.81 10.82 5.93
C ALA A 134 -23.16 12.17 5.26
N ASP A 135 -23.23 12.17 3.94
CA ASP A 135 -23.64 13.29 3.11
C ASP A 135 -25.17 13.49 3.16
N THR A 136 -25.59 14.76 3.24
CA THR A 136 -27.03 15.10 3.38
C THR A 136 -27.77 14.88 2.07
N GLU A 137 -27.07 15.04 0.96
CA GLU A 137 -27.52 14.92 -0.40
C GLU A 137 -27.76 13.44 -0.73
N CYS A 138 -27.08 12.55 -0.01
CA CYS A 138 -27.27 11.09 -0.04
C CYS A 138 -28.37 10.56 0.88
N ALA A 139 -29.03 11.41 1.65
CA ALA A 139 -30.09 10.99 2.57
C ALA A 139 -31.29 10.32 1.86
N ALA A 140 -31.44 10.49 0.55
CA ALA A 140 -32.46 9.84 -0.27
C ALA A 140 -31.92 8.70 -1.15
N ASP A 141 -30.60 8.47 -1.20
CA ASP A 141 -30.03 7.35 -1.96
C ASP A 141 -30.45 6.03 -1.32
N PHE A 142 -30.80 5.06 -2.17
CA PHE A 142 -31.32 3.78 -1.71
C PHE A 142 -30.31 3.03 -0.83
N SER A 143 -28.99 3.25 -0.95
CA SER A 143 -28.01 2.64 -0.04
C SER A 143 -27.92 3.25 1.34
N CYS A 144 -28.34 4.49 1.48
CA CYS A 144 -28.22 5.27 2.70
C CYS A 144 -29.53 5.33 3.47
N ALA A 145 -30.64 5.20 2.73
CA ALA A 145 -31.98 5.24 3.26
C ALA A 145 -32.69 3.89 3.21
N ASP A 146 -32.04 2.79 2.80
CA ASP A 146 -32.71 1.53 2.41
C ASP A 146 -33.83 1.13 3.39
N PRO A 147 -35.09 1.43 3.06
CA PRO A 147 -36.20 1.08 3.91
C PRO A 147 -36.50 -0.42 3.83
N ALA A 148 -35.99 -1.13 2.81
CA ALA A 148 -36.20 -2.56 2.63
C ALA A 148 -35.49 -3.36 3.73
N HIS A 149 -34.25 -3.02 4.08
CA HIS A 149 -33.56 -3.69 5.19
C HIS A 149 -34.30 -3.51 6.52
N LYS A 150 -34.97 -2.37 6.76
CA LYS A 150 -35.81 -2.17 7.97
C LYS A 150 -36.96 -3.17 8.07
N ASN A 151 -37.40 -3.76 6.96
CA ASN A 151 -38.47 -4.75 6.91
C ASN A 151 -38.00 -6.18 7.21
N ILE A 152 -36.69 -6.42 7.36
CA ILE A 152 -36.19 -7.70 7.88
C ILE A 152 -36.76 -7.89 9.28
N ASN A 153 -37.52 -8.95 9.52
CA ASN A 153 -38.17 -9.19 10.83
C ASN A 153 -37.40 -10.20 11.70
N GLN A 154 -36.52 -10.97 11.08
CA GLN A 154 -35.68 -11.98 11.72
C GLN A 154 -34.39 -12.13 10.91
N TYR A 155 -33.30 -12.45 11.61
CA TYR A 155 -32.03 -12.80 10.98
C TYR A 155 -31.76 -14.29 11.16
N ASP A 156 -31.79 -15.03 10.06
CA ASP A 156 -31.59 -16.47 9.96
C ASP A 156 -30.30 -16.75 9.17
N GLY A 157 -29.25 -15.98 9.49
CA GLY A 157 -27.98 -16.05 8.79
C GLY A 157 -28.06 -15.52 7.35
N PRO A 158 -27.19 -16.02 6.45
CA PRO A 158 -27.07 -15.52 5.08
C PRO A 158 -28.33 -15.74 4.26
N SER A 159 -29.14 -16.73 4.62
CA SER A 159 -30.47 -17.00 4.05
C SER A 159 -31.38 -15.77 4.05
N THR A 160 -31.28 -14.92 5.07
CA THR A 160 -32.02 -13.64 5.12
C THR A 160 -31.63 -12.71 3.99
N CYS A 161 -30.34 -12.64 3.65
CA CYS A 161 -29.80 -11.73 2.64
C CYS A 161 -30.02 -12.28 1.22
N ILE A 162 -29.72 -13.55 0.98
CA ILE A 162 -29.81 -14.17 -0.34
C ILE A 162 -31.25 -14.34 -0.84
N ALA A 163 -32.25 -14.17 0.03
CA ALA A 163 -33.66 -14.09 -0.38
C ALA A 163 -33.93 -12.92 -1.35
N CYS A 164 -33.15 -11.84 -1.26
CA CYS A 164 -33.19 -10.70 -2.19
C CYS A 164 -31.91 -10.55 -3.01
N HIS A 165 -30.77 -11.05 -2.52
CA HIS A 165 -29.47 -11.01 -3.17
C HIS A 165 -29.04 -12.42 -3.65
N SER A 166 -29.84 -13.02 -4.53
CA SER A 166 -29.72 -14.44 -4.92
C SER A 166 -28.34 -14.84 -5.45
N ASP A 167 -27.64 -13.91 -6.11
CA ASP A 167 -26.36 -14.19 -6.75
C ASP A 167 -25.19 -14.03 -5.77
N ALA A 168 -25.32 -13.14 -4.77
CA ALA A 168 -24.22 -12.68 -3.92
C ALA A 168 -23.57 -13.82 -3.13
N GLY A 169 -24.36 -14.75 -2.59
CA GLY A 169 -23.81 -15.90 -1.88
C GLY A 169 -22.97 -16.81 -2.77
N SER A 170 -23.38 -16.99 -4.03
CA SER A 170 -22.61 -17.76 -5.01
C SER A 170 -21.37 -17.01 -5.48
N GLU A 171 -21.48 -15.70 -5.70
CA GLU A 171 -20.35 -14.83 -6.06
C GLU A 171 -19.24 -14.87 -5.00
N VAL A 172 -19.60 -14.70 -3.71
CA VAL A 172 -18.64 -14.79 -2.59
C VAL A 172 -18.05 -16.19 -2.47
N LEU A 173 -18.86 -17.25 -2.55
CA LEU A 173 -18.35 -18.64 -2.50
C LEU A 173 -17.33 -18.92 -3.61
N ASN A 174 -17.51 -18.30 -4.78
CA ASN A 174 -16.64 -18.47 -5.93
C ASN A 174 -15.42 -17.53 -5.93
N SER A 175 -15.25 -16.67 -4.92
CA SER A 175 -14.11 -15.77 -4.80
C SER A 175 -12.99 -16.32 -3.91
N MET A 176 -11.83 -15.66 -3.96
CA MET A 176 -10.69 -15.90 -3.08
C MET A 176 -11.05 -15.72 -1.60
N HIS A 177 -12.01 -14.86 -1.28
CA HIS A 177 -12.43 -14.64 0.10
C HIS A 177 -13.26 -15.81 0.63
N GLY A 178 -14.21 -16.31 -0.16
CA GLY A 178 -15.14 -17.37 0.26
C GLY A 178 -14.57 -18.78 0.20
N SER A 179 -13.72 -19.09 -0.78
CA SER A 179 -13.17 -20.45 -0.93
C SER A 179 -11.70 -20.58 -0.52
N TRP A 180 -11.00 -19.46 -0.32
CA TRP A 180 -9.54 -19.41 -0.10
C TRP A 180 -8.70 -20.11 -1.17
N ILE A 181 -9.27 -20.33 -2.36
CA ILE A 181 -8.65 -20.97 -3.52
C ILE A 181 -9.05 -20.17 -4.76
N GLY A 182 -8.12 -19.97 -5.68
CA GLY A 182 -8.41 -19.32 -6.96
C GLY A 182 -7.32 -19.59 -7.97
N ASP A 183 -7.51 -19.06 -9.18
CA ASP A 183 -6.60 -19.29 -10.30
C ASP A 183 -5.24 -18.63 -10.03
N THR A 184 -4.16 -19.28 -10.48
CA THR A 184 -2.77 -18.85 -10.23
C THR A 184 -2.02 -18.37 -11.49
N PRO A 185 -2.60 -17.49 -12.34
CA PRO A 185 -2.01 -17.16 -13.64
C PRO A 185 -0.62 -16.53 -13.54
N ASN A 186 -0.30 -15.91 -12.40
CA ASN A 186 0.95 -15.20 -12.16
C ASN A 186 1.90 -15.94 -11.20
N VAL A 187 1.69 -17.24 -10.97
CA VAL A 187 2.58 -18.09 -10.15
C VAL A 187 2.99 -19.30 -10.99
N PRO A 188 4.00 -19.16 -11.86
CA PRO A 188 4.27 -20.13 -12.92
C PRO A 188 4.69 -21.52 -12.43
N ASN A 189 5.12 -21.63 -11.17
CA ASN A 189 5.51 -22.90 -10.58
C ASN A 189 4.33 -23.71 -9.99
N ILE A 190 3.12 -23.16 -9.96
CA ILE A 190 1.91 -23.84 -9.46
C ILE A 190 0.97 -24.08 -10.62
N THR A 191 0.58 -25.33 -10.81
CA THR A 191 -0.41 -25.72 -11.83
C THR A 191 -1.80 -25.81 -11.21
N GLY A 192 -2.77 -25.12 -11.80
CA GLY A 192 -4.16 -25.13 -11.33
C GLY A 192 -4.42 -24.18 -10.16
N ALA A 193 -5.62 -24.28 -9.57
CA ALA A 193 -6.03 -23.35 -8.53
C ALA A 193 -5.35 -23.62 -7.18
N ALA A 194 -4.93 -22.55 -6.50
CA ALA A 194 -4.35 -22.62 -5.16
C ALA A 194 -4.68 -21.36 -4.36
N GLY A 195 -4.40 -21.38 -3.06
CA GLY A 195 -4.63 -20.20 -2.23
C GLY A 195 -4.13 -20.37 -0.81
N LYS A 196 -4.96 -20.00 0.17
CA LYS A 196 -4.63 -20.14 1.58
C LYS A 196 -4.95 -21.54 2.09
N TRP A 197 -6.11 -22.10 1.73
CA TRP A 197 -6.46 -23.46 2.12
C TRP A 197 -5.57 -24.47 1.40
N GLY A 198 -5.10 -25.48 2.12
CA GLY A 198 -4.23 -26.50 1.56
C GLY A 198 -2.80 -26.07 1.24
N GLN A 199 -2.31 -24.96 1.83
CA GLN A 199 -0.99 -24.39 1.53
C GLN A 199 -0.27 -23.89 2.78
N THR A 200 1.06 -23.80 2.70
CA THR A 200 1.95 -23.41 3.81
C THR A 200 2.53 -22.01 3.60
N ASN A 201 2.78 -21.28 4.69
CA ASN A 201 3.57 -20.04 4.69
C ASN A 201 4.62 -20.06 5.81
N ASN A 202 5.43 -19.01 5.92
CA ASN A 202 6.47 -18.93 6.95
C ASN A 202 6.05 -18.17 8.23
N TYR A 203 4.76 -17.88 8.40
CA TYR A 203 4.15 -17.39 9.65
C TYR A 203 3.53 -18.59 10.39
N CYS A 204 2.20 -18.64 10.51
CA CYS A 204 1.43 -19.73 11.14
C CYS A 204 1.29 -20.99 10.26
N THR A 205 2.20 -21.16 9.29
CA THR A 205 2.31 -22.32 8.41
C THR A 205 1.02 -22.71 7.68
N ASP A 206 0.25 -23.64 8.22
CA ASP A 206 -0.73 -24.43 7.50
C ASP A 206 -2.13 -24.32 8.15
N PRO A 207 -3.10 -23.65 7.51
CA PRO A 207 -4.43 -23.46 8.07
C PRO A 207 -5.26 -24.75 8.10
N GLN A 208 -4.94 -25.77 7.30
CA GLN A 208 -5.66 -27.03 7.31
C GLN A 208 -5.29 -27.88 8.53
N LEU A 209 -4.00 -27.85 8.92
CA LEU A 209 -3.53 -28.42 10.19
C LEU A 209 -4.01 -27.61 11.40
N ALA A 210 -4.10 -26.29 11.24
CA ALA A 210 -4.54 -25.40 12.32
C ALA A 210 -6.03 -25.54 12.67
N ASP A 211 -6.79 -26.27 11.85
CA ASP A 211 -8.21 -26.53 12.05
C ASP A 211 -8.99 -25.18 12.20
N PHE A 212 -10.03 -25.15 13.04
CA PHE A 212 -10.84 -23.96 13.33
C PHE A 212 -10.04 -22.74 13.81
N ALA A 213 -8.84 -22.92 14.38
CA ALA A 213 -8.06 -21.83 14.99
C ALA A 213 -7.67 -20.73 13.98
N CYS A 214 -7.58 -21.07 12.69
CA CYS A 214 -7.26 -20.12 11.62
C CYS A 214 -8.49 -19.53 10.91
N LEU A 215 -9.70 -20.00 11.20
CA LEU A 215 -10.90 -19.72 10.42
C LEU A 215 -11.70 -18.49 10.88
N LYS A 216 -11.26 -17.82 11.94
CA LYS A 216 -11.85 -16.54 12.39
C LYS A 216 -11.97 -15.52 11.25
N CYS A 217 -10.96 -15.47 10.39
CA CYS A 217 -10.92 -14.56 9.24
C CYS A 217 -11.54 -15.13 7.95
N HIS A 218 -12.05 -16.37 7.96
CA HIS A 218 -12.74 -16.93 6.81
C HIS A 218 -14.16 -16.34 6.73
N VAL A 219 -14.63 -15.95 5.54
CA VAL A 219 -15.96 -15.32 5.36
C VAL A 219 -17.10 -16.34 5.26
N SER A 220 -16.96 -17.48 5.94
CA SER A 220 -18.05 -18.44 6.12
C SER A 220 -18.49 -18.45 7.58
N LEU A 221 -19.77 -18.68 7.82
CA LEU A 221 -20.32 -18.92 9.15
C LEU A 221 -20.12 -20.35 9.62
N VAL A 222 -19.66 -21.25 8.75
CA VAL A 222 -19.52 -22.66 9.09
C VAL A 222 -18.12 -23.18 8.77
N ALA A 223 -17.73 -24.23 9.46
CA ALA A 223 -16.57 -25.05 9.15
C ALA A 223 -17.04 -26.51 9.02
N PRO A 224 -17.20 -27.04 7.79
CA PRO A 224 -17.60 -28.41 7.55
C PRO A 224 -16.54 -29.40 8.03
N LEU A 225 -16.97 -30.60 8.44
CA LEU A 225 -16.05 -31.68 8.80
C LEU A 225 -15.98 -32.76 7.72
N ASP A 226 -14.80 -33.36 7.57
CA ASP A 226 -14.59 -34.57 6.77
C ASP A 226 -15.00 -35.84 7.52
N ALA A 227 -14.85 -37.00 6.89
CA ALA A 227 -15.21 -38.29 7.48
C ALA A 227 -14.35 -38.67 8.70
N GLN A 228 -13.22 -38.00 8.90
CA GLN A 228 -12.31 -38.16 10.02
C GLN A 228 -12.57 -37.12 11.13
N GLY A 229 -13.57 -36.26 10.97
CA GLY A 229 -13.92 -35.20 11.92
C GLY A 229 -12.96 -34.01 11.90
N LYS A 230 -12.20 -33.82 10.81
CA LYS A 230 -11.31 -32.66 10.60
C LYS A 230 -11.98 -31.61 9.75
N VAL A 231 -11.67 -30.34 9.99
CA VAL A 231 -12.25 -29.27 9.18
C VAL A 231 -11.78 -29.35 7.73
N ASP A 232 -12.74 -29.23 6.82
CA ASP A 232 -12.55 -29.21 5.38
C ASP A 232 -13.27 -27.99 4.77
N MET A 233 -12.51 -26.92 4.56
CA MET A 233 -12.97 -25.70 3.90
C MET A 233 -12.89 -25.78 2.37
N SER A 234 -12.71 -26.98 1.80
CA SER A 234 -12.76 -27.11 0.34
C SER A 234 -14.10 -26.60 -0.19
N LYS A 235 -14.05 -25.93 -1.35
CA LYS A 235 -15.22 -25.29 -1.97
C LYS A 235 -16.41 -26.24 -2.15
N THR A 236 -16.15 -27.53 -2.35
CA THR A 236 -17.18 -28.57 -2.51
C THR A 236 -17.95 -28.90 -1.22
N LYS A 237 -17.46 -28.44 -0.06
CA LYS A 237 -18.11 -28.57 1.25
C LYS A 237 -18.89 -27.35 1.68
N LEU A 238 -18.75 -26.24 0.96
CA LEU A 238 -19.38 -24.97 1.25
C LEU A 238 -20.47 -24.67 0.22
N THR A 239 -21.47 -23.91 0.65
CA THR A 239 -22.62 -23.51 -0.16
C THR A 239 -22.87 -22.01 -0.04
N ALA A 240 -23.65 -21.43 -0.96
CA ALA A 240 -23.96 -19.99 -0.93
C ALA A 240 -24.62 -19.54 0.40
N PRO A 241 -25.53 -20.32 1.03
CA PRO A 241 -26.06 -19.99 2.36
C PRO A 241 -25.06 -20.06 3.52
N ASP A 242 -23.83 -20.53 3.29
CA ASP A 242 -22.78 -20.58 4.32
C ASP A 242 -21.93 -19.29 4.37
N MET A 243 -22.08 -18.37 3.40
CA MET A 243 -21.24 -17.17 3.26
C MET A 243 -21.70 -16.02 4.16
N ASP A 244 -20.79 -15.50 4.98
CA ASP A 244 -21.07 -14.47 5.98
C ASP A 244 -21.16 -13.06 5.37
N CYS A 245 -22.38 -12.63 5.05
CA CYS A 245 -22.62 -11.30 4.48
C CYS A 245 -22.25 -10.16 5.44
N LEU A 246 -22.53 -10.32 6.74
CA LEU A 246 -22.33 -9.24 7.73
C LEU A 246 -20.85 -9.04 8.09
N GLN A 247 -20.00 -10.03 7.84
CA GLN A 247 -18.55 -9.91 7.98
C GLN A 247 -18.01 -8.69 7.23
N CYS A 248 -18.45 -8.45 6.00
CA CYS A 248 -17.99 -7.31 5.20
C CYS A 248 -18.94 -6.10 5.24
N HIS A 249 -20.23 -6.35 5.45
CA HIS A 249 -21.27 -5.33 5.33
C HIS A 249 -21.75 -4.73 6.65
N GLN A 250 -21.17 -5.09 7.80
CA GLN A 250 -21.57 -4.48 9.07
C GLN A 250 -20.39 -4.30 10.03
N THR A 251 -19.99 -3.05 10.26
CA THR A 251 -18.84 -2.65 11.10
C THR A 251 -18.86 -3.29 12.50
N ASN A 252 -20.02 -3.30 13.17
CA ASN A 252 -20.13 -3.77 14.55
C ASN A 252 -20.37 -5.29 14.66
N TYR A 253 -20.49 -5.99 13.53
CA TYR A 253 -20.72 -7.44 13.51
C TYR A 253 -19.41 -8.21 13.67
N PHE A 254 -19.38 -9.14 14.61
CA PHE A 254 -18.29 -10.11 14.76
C PHE A 254 -18.89 -11.50 14.97
N ALA A 255 -18.25 -12.53 14.43
CA ALA A 255 -18.59 -13.92 14.68
C ALA A 255 -17.31 -14.77 14.75
N THR A 256 -17.35 -15.81 15.59
CA THR A 256 -16.19 -16.70 15.80
C THR A 256 -16.65 -18.11 16.17
N PHE A 257 -15.79 -19.10 15.96
CA PHE A 257 -16.04 -20.47 16.38
C PHE A 257 -15.79 -20.58 17.89
N MET A 258 -16.87 -20.64 18.67
CA MET A 258 -16.77 -20.58 20.12
C MET A 258 -16.41 -21.95 20.71
N PRO A 259 -15.34 -22.05 21.52
CA PRO A 259 -15.05 -23.27 22.24
C PRO A 259 -16.14 -23.58 23.27
N VAL A 260 -16.34 -24.87 23.58
CA VAL A 260 -17.33 -25.32 24.57
C VAL A 260 -16.67 -26.09 25.70
N ALA A 261 -17.16 -25.94 26.93
CA ALA A 261 -16.51 -26.54 28.10
C ALA A 261 -16.46 -28.08 28.07
N SER A 262 -17.39 -28.73 27.36
CA SER A 262 -17.47 -30.19 27.25
C SER A 262 -16.35 -30.82 26.42
N THR A 263 -15.58 -30.04 25.66
CA THR A 263 -14.45 -30.53 24.85
C THR A 263 -13.09 -30.28 25.51
N ALA A 264 -13.10 -29.86 26.78
CA ALA A 264 -11.89 -29.57 27.53
C ALA A 264 -10.90 -30.76 27.50
N THR A 265 -9.73 -30.52 26.92
CA THR A 265 -8.64 -31.48 26.79
C THR A 265 -7.38 -30.89 27.43
N SER A 266 -6.68 -31.70 28.22
CA SER A 266 -5.44 -31.29 28.90
C SER A 266 -4.23 -31.61 28.05
N TYR A 267 -3.32 -30.64 27.92
CA TYR A 267 -2.08 -30.75 27.18
C TYR A 267 -0.89 -30.46 28.10
N TYR A 268 0.11 -31.32 28.07
CA TYR A 268 1.38 -31.06 28.74
C TYR A 268 2.23 -30.14 27.88
N SER A 269 2.85 -29.13 28.49
CA SER A 269 3.72 -28.21 27.79
C SER A 269 5.20 -28.56 27.99
N CYS A 270 5.93 -28.61 26.87
CA CYS A 270 7.39 -28.74 26.88
C CYS A 270 8.10 -27.42 27.24
N ALA A 271 7.42 -26.28 27.12
CA ALA A 271 8.04 -24.97 27.27
C ALA A 271 8.11 -24.51 28.74
N ASP A 272 7.04 -24.72 29.52
CA ASP A 272 6.98 -24.35 30.93
C ASP A 272 6.82 -25.54 31.89
N GLY A 273 6.62 -26.76 31.37
CA GLY A 273 6.39 -27.97 32.16
C GLY A 273 5.00 -28.02 32.82
N ALA A 274 4.08 -27.10 32.48
CA ALA A 274 2.73 -27.04 33.02
C ALA A 274 1.73 -27.83 32.19
N THR A 275 0.54 -28.06 32.76
CA THR A 275 -0.61 -28.58 32.04
C THR A 275 -1.58 -27.46 31.74
N HIS A 276 -1.90 -27.30 30.46
CA HIS A 276 -2.86 -26.31 29.97
C HIS A 276 -4.13 -27.02 29.48
N VAL A 277 -5.29 -26.39 29.66
CA VAL A 277 -6.58 -26.93 29.24
C VAL A 277 -7.08 -26.16 28.04
N TYR A 278 -7.34 -26.86 26.94
CA TYR A 278 -7.87 -26.30 25.72
C TYR A 278 -9.25 -26.87 25.42
N GLN A 279 -10.11 -26.03 24.89
CA GLN A 279 -11.46 -26.34 24.47
C GLN A 279 -11.57 -26.09 22.97
N THR A 280 -12.27 -27.00 22.29
CA THR A 280 -12.57 -26.91 20.86
C THR A 280 -14.06 -26.67 20.66
N PRO A 281 -14.49 -26.03 19.56
CA PRO A 281 -15.89 -25.99 19.20
C PRO A 281 -16.39 -27.39 18.84
N LEU A 282 -17.70 -27.63 18.95
CA LEU A 282 -18.35 -28.88 18.55
C LEU A 282 -19.14 -28.70 17.24
N PRO A 283 -19.17 -29.71 16.36
CA PRO A 283 -20.09 -29.72 15.24
C PRO A 283 -21.54 -29.84 15.71
N GLU A 284 -22.44 -29.26 14.94
CA GLU A 284 -23.88 -29.42 15.08
C GLU A 284 -24.38 -30.66 14.30
N ALA A 285 -25.69 -30.92 14.36
CA ALA A 285 -26.31 -32.10 13.76
C ALA A 285 -26.16 -32.20 12.23
N ASP A 286 -25.85 -31.08 11.57
CA ASP A 286 -25.57 -30.99 10.14
C ASP A 286 -24.11 -31.35 9.78
N GLY A 287 -23.29 -31.71 10.77
CA GLY A 287 -21.88 -32.05 10.59
C GLY A 287 -20.97 -30.84 10.37
N LYS A 288 -21.44 -29.63 10.65
CA LYS A 288 -20.69 -28.38 10.54
C LYS A 288 -20.49 -27.76 11.92
N ILE A 289 -19.35 -27.12 12.12
CA ILE A 289 -19.14 -26.22 13.26
C ILE A 289 -19.65 -24.84 12.85
N HIS A 290 -20.48 -24.21 13.67
CA HIS A 290 -21.04 -22.88 13.38
C HIS A 290 -20.36 -21.78 14.19
N LYS A 291 -20.19 -20.61 13.57
CA LYS A 291 -19.78 -19.41 14.28
C LYS A 291 -20.94 -18.88 15.12
N ALA A 292 -20.63 -18.50 16.35
CA ALA A 292 -21.54 -17.72 17.16
C ALA A 292 -21.31 -16.22 16.91
N MET A 293 -22.42 -15.47 16.78
CA MET A 293 -22.36 -14.01 16.79
C MET A 293 -21.86 -13.50 18.13
N ARG A 294 -20.85 -12.64 18.12
CA ARG A 294 -20.23 -12.03 19.29
C ARG A 294 -20.94 -10.73 19.66
N LEU A 295 -22.20 -10.83 20.07
CA LEU A 295 -23.00 -9.68 20.52
C LEU A 295 -22.42 -9.02 21.78
N ASP A 296 -21.60 -9.73 22.55
CA ASP A 296 -20.80 -9.17 23.64
C ASP A 296 -19.79 -8.11 23.17
N LEU A 297 -19.36 -8.17 21.90
CA LEU A 297 -18.50 -7.17 21.26
C LEU A 297 -19.30 -6.05 20.56
N ALA A 298 -20.63 -6.10 20.61
CA ALA A 298 -21.52 -5.10 20.03
C ALA A 298 -22.59 -4.65 21.03
N PRO A 299 -22.22 -3.93 22.11
CA PRO A 299 -23.15 -3.54 23.16
C PRO A 299 -24.37 -2.78 22.62
N GLY A 300 -25.57 -3.19 23.05
CA GLY A 300 -26.83 -2.59 22.63
C GLY A 300 -27.33 -3.02 21.25
N GLN A 301 -26.59 -3.88 20.54
CA GLN A 301 -27.01 -4.44 19.26
C GLN A 301 -27.65 -5.83 19.45
N THR A 302 -28.51 -6.20 18.50
CA THR A 302 -29.10 -7.52 18.35
C THR A 302 -28.74 -8.05 16.97
N ALA A 303 -28.88 -9.36 16.74
CA ALA A 303 -28.73 -9.93 15.39
C ALA A 303 -29.63 -9.22 14.37
N LEU A 304 -30.88 -8.91 14.78
CA LEU A 304 -31.84 -8.19 13.96
C LEU A 304 -31.40 -6.75 13.66
N SER A 305 -30.93 -5.99 14.65
CA SER A 305 -30.53 -4.59 14.41
C SER A 305 -29.30 -4.49 13.51
N LEU A 306 -28.37 -5.44 13.61
CA LEU A 306 -27.21 -5.54 12.72
C LEU A 306 -27.63 -5.91 11.29
N ALA A 307 -28.53 -6.87 11.12
CA ALA A 307 -29.06 -7.28 9.82
C ALA A 307 -29.90 -6.21 9.12
N ARG A 308 -30.47 -5.25 9.87
CA ARG A 308 -31.24 -4.11 9.34
C ARG A 308 -30.37 -2.92 8.92
N THR A 309 -29.07 -2.94 9.22
CA THR A 309 -28.16 -1.81 8.98
C THR A 309 -26.89 -2.19 8.20
N PRO A 310 -26.93 -3.12 7.23
CA PRO A 310 -25.76 -3.38 6.40
C PRO A 310 -25.42 -2.16 5.54
N HIS A 311 -24.14 -2.00 5.24
CA HIS A 311 -23.60 -0.91 4.43
C HIS A 311 -22.53 -1.46 3.47
N ARG A 312 -22.09 -0.65 2.49
CA ARG A 312 -20.93 -1.04 1.65
C ARG A 312 -19.67 -1.22 2.51
N PRO A 313 -18.76 -2.13 2.16
CA PRO A 313 -17.54 -2.32 2.93
C PRO A 313 -16.76 -1.01 3.06
N ASN A 314 -16.16 -0.80 4.23
CA ASN A 314 -15.33 0.36 4.52
C ASN A 314 -13.99 -0.11 5.13
N ASN A 315 -13.11 0.83 5.47
CA ASN A 315 -11.81 0.47 6.04
C ASN A 315 -11.96 -0.36 7.32
N ALA A 316 -12.95 -0.06 8.18
CA ALA A 316 -13.17 -0.81 9.41
C ALA A 316 -13.58 -2.26 9.17
N THR A 317 -14.47 -2.55 8.22
CA THR A 317 -14.92 -3.93 7.94
C THR A 317 -13.83 -4.78 7.31
N CYS A 318 -13.01 -4.21 6.43
CA CYS A 318 -11.88 -4.89 5.79
C CYS A 318 -10.73 -5.13 6.79
N VAL A 319 -10.34 -4.09 7.52
CA VAL A 319 -9.11 -4.07 8.33
C VAL A 319 -9.29 -4.76 9.67
N SER A 320 -10.25 -4.31 10.49
CA SER A 320 -10.33 -4.67 11.91
C SER A 320 -10.62 -6.14 12.16
N LYS A 321 -11.29 -6.81 11.22
CA LYS A 321 -11.74 -8.19 11.41
C LYS A 321 -10.75 -9.24 10.91
N CYS A 322 -10.02 -8.91 9.84
CA CYS A 322 -9.17 -9.89 9.15
C CYS A 322 -7.81 -9.34 8.76
N HIS A 323 -7.74 -8.26 7.97
CA HIS A 323 -6.49 -7.85 7.33
C HIS A 323 -5.44 -7.32 8.31
N ALA A 324 -5.85 -6.60 9.37
CA ALA A 324 -4.95 -6.14 10.42
C ALA A 324 -4.39 -7.30 11.25
N ALA A 325 -5.24 -8.28 11.58
CA ALA A 325 -4.92 -9.41 12.45
C ALA A 325 -4.25 -10.59 11.72
N ALA A 326 -4.00 -10.45 10.41
CA ALA A 326 -3.40 -11.51 9.61
C ALA A 326 -2.06 -11.97 10.22
N GLY A 327 -1.89 -13.27 10.42
CA GLY A 327 -0.71 -13.84 11.08
C GLY A 327 -0.82 -14.00 12.61
N GLY A 328 -2.01 -13.77 13.17
CA GLY A 328 -2.33 -14.06 14.59
C GLY A 328 -2.29 -12.83 15.50
N GLY A 329 -2.24 -11.62 14.95
CA GLY A 329 -2.24 -10.38 15.72
C GLY A 329 -2.11 -9.14 14.84
N ASP A 330 -2.35 -7.98 15.43
CA ASP A 330 -2.34 -6.71 14.73
C ASP A 330 -0.95 -6.35 14.19
N GLY A 331 -0.91 -5.98 12.90
CA GLY A 331 0.29 -5.62 12.16
C GLY A 331 1.28 -6.77 11.96
N ILE A 332 0.91 -8.03 12.23
CA ILE A 332 1.87 -9.14 12.19
C ILE A 332 2.30 -9.47 10.76
N LYS A 333 1.37 -9.92 9.91
CA LYS A 333 1.71 -10.43 8.58
C LYS A 333 1.96 -9.32 7.57
N ARG A 334 0.97 -8.46 7.33
CA ARG A 334 1.07 -7.39 6.33
C ARG A 334 1.90 -6.24 6.91
N GLY A 335 2.97 -5.85 6.23
CA GLY A 335 3.84 -4.77 6.69
C GLY A 335 3.17 -3.39 6.61
N ASP A 336 2.19 -3.25 5.73
CA ASP A 336 1.50 -2.02 5.37
C ASP A 336 0.02 -2.00 5.76
N ILE A 337 -0.48 -3.02 6.46
CA ILE A 337 -1.85 -3.07 6.94
C ILE A 337 -1.87 -3.49 8.41
N SER A 338 -2.47 -2.63 9.24
CA SER A 338 -2.72 -2.83 10.66
C SER A 338 -4.02 -2.12 11.04
N SER A 339 -4.47 -2.22 12.28
CA SER A 339 -5.68 -1.51 12.74
C SER A 339 -5.56 0.02 12.56
N ALA A 340 -4.35 0.56 12.47
CA ALA A 340 -4.13 1.98 12.16
C ALA A 340 -4.67 2.39 10.78
N MET A 341 -4.94 1.45 9.87
CA MET A 341 -5.51 1.74 8.54
C MET A 341 -7.04 1.90 8.54
N VAL A 342 -7.70 1.72 9.68
CA VAL A 342 -9.15 2.00 9.79
C VAL A 342 -9.45 3.48 9.55
N ASP A 343 -8.68 4.35 10.20
CA ASP A 343 -8.66 5.79 9.97
C ASP A 343 -7.24 6.30 10.26
N PRO A 344 -6.32 6.18 9.28
CA PRO A 344 -4.94 6.56 9.47
C PRO A 344 -4.81 8.09 9.51
N THR A 345 -3.77 8.58 10.18
CA THR A 345 -3.31 9.95 9.91
C THR A 345 -2.70 10.04 8.51
N THR A 346 -2.65 11.24 7.94
CA THR A 346 -1.99 11.47 6.63
C THR A 346 -0.51 11.07 6.59
N ALA A 347 0.17 10.98 7.74
CA ALA A 347 1.54 10.48 7.81
C ALA A 347 1.63 8.94 7.64
N VAL A 348 0.57 8.23 8.04
CA VAL A 348 0.46 6.78 7.88
C VAL A 348 0.04 6.45 6.45
N ASP A 349 -1.10 6.98 6.00
CA ASP A 349 -1.56 6.83 4.62
C ASP A 349 -2.40 8.05 4.18
N VAL A 350 -2.01 8.70 3.08
CA VAL A 350 -2.70 9.89 2.57
C VAL A 350 -4.03 9.60 1.86
N HIS A 351 -4.21 8.38 1.38
CA HIS A 351 -5.40 8.00 0.62
C HIS A 351 -6.55 7.62 1.53
N LEU A 352 -6.27 6.80 2.55
CA LEU A 352 -7.30 6.28 3.47
C LEU A 352 -7.62 7.22 4.64
N SER A 353 -6.78 8.24 4.89
CA SER A 353 -6.94 9.17 6.00
C SER A 353 -8.18 10.04 5.82
N SER A 354 -9.08 10.06 6.81
CA SER A 354 -10.23 10.98 6.84
C SER A 354 -9.80 12.47 6.89
N ALA A 355 -8.63 12.75 7.47
CA ALA A 355 -7.99 14.06 7.47
C ALA A 355 -7.24 14.40 6.16
N GLY A 356 -7.21 13.48 5.20
CA GLY A 356 -6.60 13.64 3.89
C GLY A 356 -7.58 14.27 2.89
N THR A 357 -7.10 14.51 1.67
CA THR A 357 -7.96 15.05 0.60
C THR A 357 -8.71 13.96 -0.18
N ALA A 358 -8.17 12.74 -0.23
CA ALA A 358 -8.76 11.66 -1.02
C ALA A 358 -9.83 10.87 -0.27
N LYS A 359 -9.63 10.65 1.05
CA LYS A 359 -10.57 10.01 1.99
C LYS A 359 -11.15 8.66 1.51
N LEU A 360 -10.35 7.90 0.76
CA LEU A 360 -10.76 6.67 0.10
C LEU A 360 -11.04 5.53 1.08
N THR A 361 -11.81 4.55 0.60
CA THR A 361 -11.97 3.25 1.25
C THR A 361 -11.18 2.17 0.50
N CYS A 362 -11.01 1.00 1.11
CA CYS A 362 -10.37 -0.15 0.45
C CYS A 362 -11.02 -0.47 -0.91
N THR A 363 -12.36 -0.42 -0.99
CA THR A 363 -13.14 -0.70 -2.19
C THR A 363 -13.05 0.38 -3.27
N SER A 364 -12.58 1.59 -2.93
CA SER A 364 -12.35 2.64 -3.93
C SER A 364 -11.26 2.21 -4.94
N CYS A 365 -10.25 1.44 -4.50
CA CYS A 365 -9.21 0.85 -5.34
C CYS A 365 -9.49 -0.62 -5.70
N HIS A 366 -9.90 -1.43 -4.71
CA HIS A 366 -10.23 -2.84 -4.85
C HIS A 366 -11.70 -3.04 -5.25
N SER A 367 -12.12 -2.41 -6.36
CA SER A 367 -13.50 -2.44 -6.82
C SER A 367 -13.86 -3.79 -7.43
N SER A 368 -14.85 -4.48 -6.86
CA SER A 368 -15.36 -5.77 -7.34
C SER A 368 -16.61 -5.58 -8.20
N THR A 369 -16.47 -4.95 -9.37
CA THR A 369 -17.57 -4.69 -10.29
C THR A 369 -17.35 -5.37 -11.63
N ASP A 370 -18.41 -5.90 -12.23
CA ASP A 370 -18.40 -6.41 -13.61
C ASP A 370 -18.38 -5.28 -14.65
N ALA A 371 -18.37 -5.66 -15.93
CA ALA A 371 -18.34 -4.70 -17.04
C ALA A 371 -19.59 -3.81 -17.13
N GLN A 372 -20.66 -4.14 -16.42
CA GLN A 372 -21.90 -3.39 -16.33
C GLN A 372 -21.97 -2.54 -15.05
N GLY A 373 -20.94 -2.57 -14.20
CA GLY A 373 -20.88 -1.83 -12.95
C GLY A 373 -21.64 -2.49 -11.79
N LYS A 374 -22.13 -3.73 -11.94
CA LYS A 374 -22.75 -4.50 -10.85
C LYS A 374 -21.65 -5.17 -10.01
N SER A 375 -21.84 -5.23 -8.69
CA SER A 375 -20.93 -5.99 -7.83
C SER A 375 -20.91 -7.47 -8.26
N ASN A 376 -19.72 -8.05 -8.35
CA ASN A 376 -19.50 -9.48 -8.62
C ASN A 376 -18.82 -10.20 -7.42
N HIS A 377 -18.61 -9.49 -6.31
CA HIS A 377 -17.92 -9.95 -5.09
C HIS A 377 -16.55 -10.64 -5.31
N GLN A 378 -15.90 -10.39 -6.44
CA GLN A 378 -14.52 -10.80 -6.73
C GLN A 378 -13.60 -9.60 -6.51
N ILE A 379 -12.89 -9.58 -5.38
CA ILE A 379 -12.12 -8.41 -4.93
C ILE A 379 -10.72 -8.49 -5.54
N PRO A 380 -10.40 -7.67 -6.56
CA PRO A 380 -9.14 -7.82 -7.28
C PRO A 380 -7.96 -7.41 -6.42
N GLY A 381 -6.83 -8.07 -6.58
CA GLY A 381 -5.60 -7.70 -5.88
C GLY A 381 -4.50 -8.74 -6.03
N ARG A 382 -3.25 -8.27 -6.08
CA ARG A 382 -2.08 -9.12 -6.24
C ARG A 382 -0.95 -8.68 -5.32
N GLY A 383 -0.44 -9.62 -4.52
CA GLY A 383 0.78 -9.45 -3.74
C GLY A 383 1.73 -10.63 -3.96
N ASN A 384 3.04 -10.46 -3.73
CA ASN A 384 4.05 -11.48 -4.03
C ASN A 384 3.80 -12.86 -3.40
N ASP A 385 3.34 -12.90 -2.14
CA ASP A 385 3.09 -14.13 -1.39
C ASP A 385 1.67 -14.69 -1.59
N MET A 386 0.91 -14.15 -2.55
CA MET A 386 -0.39 -14.69 -2.95
C MET A 386 -0.21 -15.71 -4.07
N ARG A 387 -1.00 -16.80 -3.99
CA ARG A 387 -1.04 -17.87 -5.00
C ARG A 387 -2.16 -17.61 -5.99
N GLY A 388 -3.39 -17.63 -5.48
CA GLY A 388 -4.60 -17.36 -6.26
C GLY A 388 -5.00 -15.90 -6.26
N GLU A 389 -5.77 -15.51 -7.27
CA GLU A 389 -6.29 -14.16 -7.51
C GLU A 389 -7.78 -14.20 -7.89
N ASP A 390 -8.51 -13.15 -7.54
CA ASP A 390 -9.86 -12.89 -8.07
C ASP A 390 -9.71 -12.18 -9.43
N LEU A 391 -10.18 -12.81 -10.51
CA LEU A 391 -9.94 -12.37 -11.90
C LEU A 391 -11.13 -11.68 -12.57
N GLY A 392 -12.31 -11.63 -11.92
CA GLY A 392 -13.53 -11.03 -12.50
C GLY A 392 -13.54 -9.51 -12.52
N SER A 393 -12.54 -8.85 -11.91
CA SER A 393 -12.36 -7.41 -11.91
C SER A 393 -10.87 -7.06 -11.92
N ALA A 394 -10.55 -5.80 -12.23
CA ALA A 394 -9.17 -5.29 -12.19
C ALA A 394 -9.04 -4.21 -11.12
N ILE A 395 -7.93 -4.24 -10.38
CA ILE A 395 -7.62 -3.21 -9.39
C ILE A 395 -7.31 -1.89 -10.09
N LYS A 396 -7.77 -0.77 -9.53
CA LYS A 396 -7.35 0.57 -10.01
C LYS A 396 -5.87 0.79 -9.68
N THR A 397 -5.13 1.41 -10.59
CA THR A 397 -3.69 1.70 -10.41
C THR A 397 -3.49 3.16 -10.01
N CYS A 398 -2.27 3.53 -9.60
CA CYS A 398 -1.95 4.92 -9.22
C CYS A 398 -2.35 5.92 -10.31
N VAL A 399 -2.09 5.60 -11.58
CA VAL A 399 -2.31 6.50 -12.72
C VAL A 399 -3.77 6.61 -13.13
N THR A 400 -4.65 5.75 -12.60
CA THR A 400 -6.10 5.92 -12.74
C THR A 400 -6.57 7.22 -12.10
N CYS A 401 -5.98 7.64 -10.98
CA CYS A 401 -6.31 8.88 -10.28
C CYS A 401 -5.21 9.96 -10.41
N HIS A 402 -4.00 9.56 -10.77
CA HIS A 402 -2.87 10.45 -11.02
C HIS A 402 -2.47 10.41 -12.50
N PRO A 403 -3.32 10.93 -13.41
CA PRO A 403 -3.04 10.87 -14.84
C PRO A 403 -1.74 11.61 -15.14
N THR A 404 -1.03 11.18 -16.18
CA THR A 404 0.24 11.76 -16.69
C THR A 404 1.46 11.57 -15.79
N MET A 405 1.31 11.03 -14.57
CA MET A 405 2.44 10.83 -13.66
C MET A 405 3.41 9.73 -14.12
N ASP A 406 3.02 8.91 -15.08
CA ASP A 406 3.83 7.88 -15.73
C ASP A 406 4.36 8.29 -17.12
N ASP A 407 3.99 9.46 -17.63
CA ASP A 407 4.39 9.95 -18.97
C ASP A 407 5.84 10.48 -19.03
N GLY A 408 6.53 10.56 -17.89
CA GLY A 408 7.91 11.07 -17.80
C GLY A 408 8.02 12.60 -17.85
N ASN A 409 6.94 13.31 -17.57
CA ASN A 409 6.94 14.77 -17.34
C ASN A 409 5.90 15.26 -16.30
N GLY A 410 5.06 14.37 -15.75
CA GLY A 410 3.96 14.75 -14.88
C GLY A 410 4.40 15.48 -13.60
N HIS A 411 5.53 15.08 -13.00
CA HIS A 411 6.05 15.76 -11.81
C HIS A 411 6.56 17.16 -12.15
N ALA A 412 7.30 17.30 -13.26
CA ALA A 412 7.78 18.59 -13.75
C ALA A 412 6.62 19.55 -14.08
N LEU A 413 5.56 19.05 -14.72
CA LEU A 413 4.36 19.83 -15.02
C LEU A 413 3.61 20.25 -13.75
N ALA A 414 3.66 19.42 -12.70
CA ALA A 414 3.15 19.77 -11.37
C ALA A 414 4.06 20.72 -10.57
N GLY A 415 5.12 21.27 -11.18
CA GLY A 415 6.03 22.22 -10.55
C GLY A 415 7.06 21.59 -9.60
N VAL A 416 7.18 20.27 -9.60
CA VAL A 416 8.22 19.53 -8.88
C VAL A 416 9.48 19.45 -9.77
N ARG A 417 10.65 19.18 -9.19
CA ARG A 417 11.84 18.91 -10.02
C ARG A 417 11.62 17.67 -10.89
N GLY A 418 12.18 17.66 -12.10
CA GLY A 418 11.96 16.58 -13.08
C GLY A 418 12.78 15.29 -12.87
N GLU A 419 13.55 15.14 -11.79
CA GLU A 419 14.27 13.87 -11.56
C GLU A 419 13.37 12.64 -11.35
N PRO A 420 12.24 12.70 -10.62
CA PRO A 420 11.31 11.58 -10.47
C PRO A 420 10.78 11.08 -11.81
N ASP A 421 10.51 11.99 -12.75
CA ASP A 421 10.01 11.68 -14.09
C ASP A 421 10.96 10.75 -14.88
N ARG A 422 12.27 10.82 -14.63
CA ARG A 422 13.24 9.90 -15.25
C ARG A 422 13.18 8.48 -14.70
N HIS A 423 12.52 8.26 -13.57
CA HIS A 423 12.46 6.98 -12.87
C HIS A 423 11.17 6.21 -13.14
N VAL A 424 10.06 6.88 -13.47
CA VAL A 424 8.71 6.25 -13.51
C VAL A 424 8.57 5.11 -14.52
N ALA A 425 9.45 5.06 -15.52
CA ALA A 425 9.55 3.94 -16.46
C ALA A 425 10.04 2.64 -15.80
N HIS A 426 10.92 2.74 -14.80
CA HIS A 426 11.65 1.61 -14.20
C HIS A 426 11.51 1.49 -12.67
N VAL A 427 10.80 2.42 -12.04
CA VAL A 427 10.55 2.45 -10.59
C VAL A 427 9.05 2.63 -10.37
N ALA A 428 8.43 1.73 -9.62
CA ALA A 428 7.02 1.81 -9.30
C ALA A 428 6.73 3.02 -8.41
N CYS A 429 5.55 3.64 -8.57
CA CYS A 429 5.13 4.78 -7.75
C CYS A 429 5.25 4.48 -6.25
N THR A 430 4.84 3.26 -5.84
CA THR A 430 4.93 2.78 -4.45
C THR A 430 6.35 2.77 -3.91
N SER A 431 7.37 2.52 -4.73
CA SER A 431 8.77 2.53 -4.28
C SER A 431 9.26 3.91 -3.83
N CYS A 432 8.74 4.97 -4.46
CA CYS A 432 9.07 6.36 -4.10
C CYS A 432 8.15 6.89 -2.99
N HIS A 433 6.85 6.61 -3.14
CA HIS A 433 5.79 7.21 -2.32
C HIS A 433 5.49 6.45 -1.03
N ILE A 434 5.98 5.22 -0.86
CA ILE A 434 5.97 4.51 0.43
C ILE A 434 7.39 4.53 0.98
N ASP A 435 7.63 5.43 1.92
CA ASP A 435 8.95 5.66 2.50
C ASP A 435 9.37 4.60 3.52
N SER A 436 8.40 4.04 4.21
CA SER A 436 8.57 2.97 5.18
C SER A 436 7.25 2.22 5.36
N PHE A 437 7.32 1.02 5.93
CA PHE A 437 6.16 0.24 6.36
C PHE A 437 6.22 -0.03 7.87
N GLY A 438 5.17 -0.59 8.45
CA GLY A 438 5.03 -0.72 9.92
C GLY A 438 4.84 0.65 10.58
N LYS A 439 4.11 1.55 9.90
CA LYS A 439 3.75 2.88 10.41
C LYS A 439 2.58 2.76 11.37
N GLY A 440 2.62 3.52 12.47
CA GLY A 440 1.63 3.46 13.55
C GLY A 440 1.76 2.20 14.41
N ILE A 441 1.78 1.02 13.79
CA ILE A 441 1.91 -0.29 14.45
C ILE A 441 3.10 -1.05 13.86
N SER A 442 4.02 -1.47 14.72
CA SER A 442 5.20 -2.25 14.33
C SER A 442 4.80 -3.62 13.80
N THR A 443 5.49 -4.10 12.76
CA THR A 443 5.21 -5.37 12.11
C THR A 443 6.24 -6.45 12.42
N GLU A 444 5.82 -7.72 12.43
CA GLU A 444 6.71 -8.86 12.64
C GLU A 444 7.70 -9.01 11.47
N MET A 445 8.99 -8.99 11.78
CA MET A 445 10.07 -9.15 10.81
C MET A 445 10.68 -10.55 10.84
N THR A 446 10.70 -11.16 12.01
CA THR A 446 11.23 -12.52 12.19
C THR A 446 10.36 -13.36 13.09
N ARG A 447 10.35 -14.67 12.86
CA ARG A 447 9.77 -15.68 13.77
C ARG A 447 10.71 -16.87 13.97
N ASP A 448 10.94 -17.27 15.21
CA ASP A 448 11.67 -18.48 15.57
C ASP A 448 10.74 -19.46 16.30
N TRP A 449 10.35 -20.53 15.60
CA TRP A 449 9.50 -21.57 16.17
C TRP A 449 10.22 -22.50 17.16
N THR A 450 11.56 -22.48 17.20
CA THR A 450 12.36 -23.22 18.20
C THR A 450 12.42 -22.52 19.56
N ALA A 451 11.85 -21.32 19.66
CA ALA A 451 11.78 -20.53 20.88
C ALA A 451 10.30 -20.22 21.23
N PRO A 452 9.55 -21.16 21.84
CA PRO A 452 8.17 -20.92 22.26
C PRO A 452 8.06 -19.77 23.27
N VAL A 453 7.07 -18.89 23.06
CA VAL A 453 6.71 -17.76 23.91
C VAL A 453 5.21 -17.80 24.19
N TRP A 454 4.82 -17.72 25.45
CA TRP A 454 3.40 -17.72 25.82
C TRP A 454 2.71 -16.40 25.45
N SER A 455 1.55 -16.50 24.79
CA SER A 455 0.67 -15.39 24.45
C SER A 455 -0.72 -15.65 25.03
N ALA A 456 -1.13 -14.86 26.02
CA ALA A 456 -2.43 -15.03 26.69
C ALA A 456 -3.64 -14.78 25.76
N ALA A 457 -3.47 -13.98 24.69
CA ALA A 457 -4.54 -13.69 23.73
C ALA A 457 -4.77 -14.82 22.72
N GLY A 458 -3.85 -15.79 22.63
CA GLY A 458 -3.93 -16.88 21.66
C GLY A 458 -5.16 -17.78 21.84
N CYS A 459 -5.58 -18.44 20.76
CA CYS A 459 -6.67 -19.44 20.75
C CYS A 459 -7.97 -18.94 21.43
N GLU A 460 -8.47 -17.78 21.01
CA GLU A 460 -9.66 -17.12 21.58
C GLU A 460 -9.53 -16.81 23.09
N GLY A 461 -8.33 -16.42 23.52
CA GLY A 461 -8.04 -16.03 24.92
C GLY A 461 -7.73 -17.21 25.85
N GLN A 462 -7.64 -18.43 25.32
CA GLN A 462 -7.21 -19.62 26.07
C GLN A 462 -5.70 -19.62 26.35
N GLY A 463 -4.95 -18.81 25.61
CA GLY A 463 -3.49 -18.76 25.62
C GLY A 463 -2.87 -19.67 24.57
N ALA A 464 -1.69 -19.33 24.07
CA ALA A 464 -0.97 -20.15 23.08
C ALA A 464 0.54 -19.91 23.12
N TYR A 465 1.33 -20.94 22.87
CA TYR A 465 2.75 -20.81 22.59
C TYR A 465 3.01 -20.39 21.15
N VAL A 466 3.35 -19.12 20.97
CA VAL A 466 3.79 -18.58 19.67
C VAL A 466 5.30 -18.72 19.54
N GLY A 467 5.85 -18.67 18.33
CA GLY A 467 7.30 -18.54 18.17
C GLY A 467 7.80 -17.19 18.65
N ALA A 468 9.07 -17.09 19.07
CA ALA A 468 9.70 -15.82 19.41
C ALA A 468 9.76 -14.93 18.18
N THR A 469 9.45 -13.64 18.35
CA THR A 469 9.36 -12.71 17.21
C THR A 469 10.17 -11.45 17.45
N THR A 470 10.62 -10.84 16.36
CA THR A 470 11.10 -9.46 16.38
C THR A 470 10.17 -8.59 15.55
N LYS A 471 9.93 -7.36 16.02
CA LYS A 471 9.09 -6.39 15.30
C LYS A 471 9.91 -5.18 14.88
N GLY A 472 9.53 -4.59 13.74
CA GLY A 472 10.09 -3.35 13.23
C GLY A 472 9.01 -2.30 13.02
N ALA A 473 9.31 -1.05 13.34
CA ALA A 473 8.47 0.11 13.03
C ALA A 473 9.19 1.01 12.02
N ASN A 474 8.42 1.63 11.11
CA ASN A 474 8.95 2.51 10.05
C ASN A 474 10.14 1.87 9.30
N VAL A 475 10.00 0.60 8.93
CA VAL A 475 11.04 -0.17 8.27
C VAL A 475 11.14 0.24 6.80
N VAL A 476 12.37 0.46 6.31
CA VAL A 476 12.63 0.74 4.90
C VAL A 476 12.40 -0.55 4.09
N PRO A 477 11.60 -0.52 3.01
CA PRO A 477 11.39 -1.69 2.16
C PRO A 477 12.68 -2.24 1.54
N GLU A 478 12.67 -3.55 1.29
CA GLU A 478 13.59 -4.17 0.35
C GLU A 478 13.05 -3.95 -1.07
N PHE A 479 13.91 -3.56 -2.01
CA PHE A 479 13.49 -3.28 -3.37
C PHE A 479 13.85 -4.45 -4.30
N ARG A 480 12.90 -4.88 -5.12
CA ARG A 480 13.11 -5.94 -6.13
C ARG A 480 12.42 -5.58 -7.43
N PHE A 481 13.02 -5.99 -8.54
CA PHE A 481 12.35 -5.94 -9.83
C PHE A 481 11.21 -6.95 -9.83
N TRP A 482 10.06 -6.54 -10.36
CA TRP A 482 8.87 -7.38 -10.34
C TRP A 482 8.01 -7.16 -11.59
N ASN A 483 7.67 -8.26 -12.27
CA ASN A 483 6.84 -8.28 -13.48
C ASN A 483 5.41 -8.77 -13.19
N SER A 484 4.94 -8.57 -11.97
CA SER A 484 3.67 -9.08 -11.45
C SER A 484 3.59 -10.60 -11.22
N THR A 485 4.64 -11.37 -11.55
CA THR A 485 4.71 -12.82 -11.29
C THR A 485 5.61 -13.15 -10.11
N SER A 486 5.39 -14.28 -9.44
CA SER A 486 6.21 -14.71 -8.29
C SER A 486 6.41 -16.20 -8.28
N TRP A 487 7.54 -16.64 -7.71
CA TRP A 487 7.68 -18.03 -7.29
C TRP A 487 7.16 -18.14 -5.86
N VAL A 488 6.32 -19.13 -5.59
CA VAL A 488 5.76 -19.39 -4.25
C VAL A 488 5.81 -20.88 -3.97
N PHE A 489 6.34 -21.27 -2.82
CA PHE A 489 6.39 -22.68 -2.40
C PHE A 489 5.00 -23.30 -2.42
N ASP A 490 4.88 -24.46 -3.07
CA ASP A 490 3.66 -25.27 -3.09
C ASP A 490 3.92 -26.55 -2.30
N ARG A 491 3.29 -26.67 -1.14
CA ARG A 491 3.51 -27.84 -0.27
C ARG A 491 3.05 -29.15 -0.94
N ASN A 492 2.06 -29.07 -1.82
CA ASN A 492 1.50 -30.23 -2.53
C ASN A 492 2.23 -30.50 -3.84
N GLY A 493 3.14 -29.61 -4.26
CA GLY A 493 3.99 -29.76 -5.43
C GLY A 493 5.12 -30.77 -5.20
N ALA A 494 5.92 -31.03 -6.23
CA ALA A 494 7.06 -31.94 -6.13
C ALA A 494 8.27 -31.32 -5.43
N ASP A 495 8.46 -30.01 -5.59
CA ASP A 495 9.68 -29.33 -5.21
C ASP A 495 9.69 -28.84 -3.75
N GLY A 496 10.88 -28.78 -3.15
CA GLY A 496 11.14 -28.15 -1.86
C GLY A 496 11.21 -26.62 -1.91
N LEU A 497 11.64 -26.03 -0.80
CA LEU A 497 12.04 -24.62 -0.80
C LEU A 497 13.21 -24.41 -1.76
N THR A 498 13.21 -23.28 -2.46
CA THR A 498 14.27 -22.91 -3.40
C THR A 498 15.07 -21.72 -2.86
N THR A 499 16.23 -21.46 -3.44
CA THR A 499 17.07 -20.32 -3.05
C THR A 499 16.65 -19.06 -3.80
N ASP A 500 16.57 -17.92 -3.10
CA ASP A 500 16.45 -16.60 -3.74
C ASP A 500 17.64 -16.40 -4.70
N PRO A 501 17.40 -16.09 -5.98
CA PRO A 501 18.45 -15.94 -6.99
C PRO A 501 19.44 -14.80 -6.71
N ILE A 502 19.11 -13.85 -5.82
CA ILE A 502 19.93 -12.66 -5.55
C ILE A 502 20.92 -12.88 -4.38
N ASP A 503 20.49 -13.52 -3.29
CA ASP A 503 21.33 -13.70 -2.10
C ASP A 503 21.55 -15.16 -1.68
N GLY A 504 20.93 -16.12 -2.38
CA GLY A 504 21.07 -17.57 -2.14
C GLY A 504 20.34 -18.09 -0.90
N GLY A 505 19.66 -17.25 -0.12
CA GLY A 505 18.91 -17.68 1.06
C GLY A 505 17.65 -18.47 0.68
N LEU A 506 17.29 -19.49 1.48
CA LEU A 506 16.08 -20.27 1.26
C LEU A 506 14.83 -19.38 1.29
N ALA A 507 13.96 -19.54 0.31
CA ALA A 507 12.79 -18.71 0.09
C ALA A 507 11.52 -19.55 0.01
N MET A 508 10.50 -19.10 0.74
CA MET A 508 9.11 -19.54 0.67
C MET A 508 8.37 -18.82 -0.47
N SER A 509 8.76 -17.59 -0.77
CA SER A 509 8.28 -16.85 -1.93
C SER A 509 9.28 -15.77 -2.32
N TYR A 510 9.37 -15.43 -3.60
CA TYR A 510 10.16 -14.30 -4.09
C TYR A 510 9.59 -13.73 -5.41
N PRO A 511 9.77 -12.42 -5.67
CA PRO A 511 9.30 -11.79 -6.89
C PRO A 511 10.12 -12.26 -8.09
N LEU A 512 9.44 -12.45 -9.23
CA LEU A 512 10.07 -12.66 -10.52
C LEU A 512 10.10 -11.35 -11.30
N GLY A 513 11.15 -11.16 -12.08
CA GLY A 513 11.39 -9.94 -12.84
C GLY A 513 12.88 -9.67 -12.98
N GLY A 514 13.23 -8.83 -13.92
CA GLY A 514 14.61 -8.43 -14.19
C GLY A 514 14.75 -6.91 -14.28
N ILE A 515 15.96 -6.46 -14.61
CA ILE A 515 16.32 -5.04 -14.66
C ILE A 515 15.50 -4.20 -15.65
N ASN A 516 14.75 -4.84 -16.55
CA ASN A 516 13.83 -4.22 -17.51
C ASN A 516 12.40 -4.06 -16.97
N ASP A 517 12.08 -4.66 -15.82
CA ASP A 517 10.83 -4.46 -15.12
C ASP A 517 10.92 -3.29 -14.13
N LYS A 518 9.81 -2.94 -13.50
CA LYS A 518 9.80 -1.88 -12.48
C LYS A 518 10.30 -2.41 -11.13
N LEU A 519 11.00 -1.54 -10.40
CA LEU A 519 11.43 -1.78 -9.04
C LEU A 519 10.27 -1.51 -8.06
N TYR A 520 9.90 -2.51 -7.26
CA TYR A 520 8.82 -2.46 -6.26
C TYR A 520 9.33 -2.62 -4.82
N PRO A 521 8.61 -2.10 -3.81
CA PRO A 521 8.96 -2.25 -2.41
C PRO A 521 8.35 -3.52 -1.80
N PHE A 522 9.14 -4.24 -1.00
CA PHE A 522 8.75 -5.46 -0.33
C PHE A 522 9.13 -5.44 1.15
N LYS A 523 8.27 -6.01 1.99
CA LYS A 523 8.66 -6.54 3.30
C LYS A 523 9.27 -7.92 3.08
N VAL A 524 10.39 -8.18 3.75
CA VAL A 524 10.99 -9.52 3.82
C VAL A 524 10.78 -10.04 5.24
N HIS A 525 10.00 -11.11 5.36
CA HIS A 525 9.80 -11.81 6.63
C HIS A 525 10.67 -13.07 6.66
N THR A 526 11.46 -13.27 7.71
CA THR A 526 12.28 -14.48 7.89
C THR A 526 11.74 -15.37 9.00
N SER A 527 11.73 -16.67 8.80
CA SER A 527 11.23 -17.62 9.79
C SER A 527 12.13 -18.84 9.89
N LYS A 528 12.30 -19.36 11.11
CA LYS A 528 13.00 -20.62 11.35
C LYS A 528 11.97 -21.75 11.39
N ASN A 529 11.99 -22.59 10.36
CA ASN A 529 11.04 -23.70 10.17
C ASN A 529 11.80 -25.04 10.03
N PRO A 530 11.12 -26.18 10.25
CA PRO A 530 11.70 -27.48 9.96
C PRO A 530 11.70 -27.72 8.45
N ILE A 531 12.83 -28.20 7.91
CA ILE A 531 13.00 -28.52 6.50
C ILE A 531 13.43 -29.98 6.40
N ASP A 532 12.64 -30.80 5.70
CA ASP A 532 12.98 -32.18 5.41
C ASP A 532 14.29 -32.23 4.60
N GLY A 533 15.24 -33.04 5.05
CA GLY A 533 16.58 -33.11 4.46
C GLY A 533 16.63 -33.81 3.10
N SER A 534 15.58 -34.57 2.73
CA SER A 534 15.53 -35.33 1.48
C SER A 534 14.78 -34.59 0.37
N SER A 535 13.62 -34.01 0.68
CA SER A 535 12.79 -33.29 -0.28
C SER A 535 13.03 -31.78 -0.28
N GLY A 536 13.62 -31.23 0.80
CA GLY A 536 13.73 -29.80 1.00
C GLY A 536 12.40 -29.11 1.31
N LYS A 537 11.33 -29.87 1.52
CA LYS A 537 10.00 -29.33 1.86
C LYS A 537 9.92 -28.93 3.33
N THR A 538 8.95 -28.06 3.61
CA THR A 538 8.68 -27.59 4.97
C THR A 538 7.19 -27.62 5.27
N ASN A 539 6.85 -28.05 6.48
CA ASN A 539 5.53 -27.84 7.06
C ASN A 539 5.63 -27.91 8.59
N PHE A 540 4.65 -27.34 9.30
CA PHE A 540 4.68 -27.25 10.75
C PHE A 540 3.27 -27.29 11.32
N ASP A 541 3.02 -28.14 12.32
CA ASP A 541 1.73 -28.22 13.00
C ASP A 541 1.60 -27.10 14.05
N VAL A 542 1.08 -25.97 13.58
CA VAL A 542 0.96 -24.76 14.41
C VAL A 542 -0.02 -24.94 15.57
N LEU A 543 -1.06 -25.77 15.42
CA LEU A 543 -2.03 -25.99 16.51
C LEU A 543 -1.39 -26.79 17.63
N LYS A 544 -0.62 -27.84 17.30
CA LYS A 544 0.19 -28.56 18.28
C LYS A 544 1.19 -27.65 18.98
N MET A 545 1.86 -26.77 18.23
CA MET A 545 2.74 -25.76 18.82
C MET A 545 1.98 -24.86 19.79
N PHE A 546 0.84 -24.29 19.38
CA PHE A 546 0.05 -23.41 20.22
C PHE A 546 -0.36 -24.06 21.55
N MET A 547 -0.78 -25.32 21.54
CA MET A 547 -1.28 -26.01 22.73
C MET A 547 -0.18 -26.52 23.66
N THR A 548 1.00 -26.87 23.13
CA THR A 548 2.02 -27.62 23.88
C THR A 548 3.36 -26.88 24.01
N GLY A 549 3.70 -25.98 23.07
CA GLY A 549 5.05 -25.43 22.95
C GLY A 549 6.12 -26.46 22.57
N CYS A 550 5.74 -27.71 22.28
CA CYS A 550 6.65 -28.80 21.90
C CYS A 550 7.01 -28.69 20.42
N PHE A 551 7.94 -27.79 20.08
CA PHE A 551 8.24 -27.44 18.70
C PHE A 551 8.75 -28.63 17.87
N ASP A 552 9.56 -29.55 18.43
CA ASP A 552 10.04 -30.72 17.67
C ASP A 552 8.91 -31.69 17.35
N GLU A 553 7.95 -31.86 18.27
CA GLU A 553 6.78 -32.69 18.00
C GLU A 553 5.84 -32.05 16.97
N ALA A 554 5.70 -30.72 17.00
CA ALA A 554 4.95 -29.96 16.00
C ALA A 554 5.61 -30.03 14.61
N ALA A 555 6.95 -30.06 14.56
CA ALA A 555 7.69 -30.27 13.31
C ALA A 555 7.47 -31.66 12.72
N VAL A 556 7.59 -32.71 13.53
CA VAL A 556 7.33 -34.09 13.09
C VAL A 556 5.88 -34.25 12.63
N SER A 557 4.92 -33.71 13.37
CA SER A 557 3.49 -33.75 13.00
C SER A 557 3.24 -33.04 11.66
N GLY A 558 3.78 -31.82 11.51
CA GLY A 558 3.60 -31.01 10.31
C GLY A 558 4.22 -31.63 9.05
N LEU A 559 5.45 -32.13 9.15
CA LEU A 559 6.13 -32.81 8.03
C LEU A 559 5.43 -34.12 7.66
N SER A 560 5.05 -34.93 8.66
CA SER A 560 4.32 -36.18 8.41
C SER A 560 2.98 -35.92 7.72
N TYR A 561 2.32 -34.79 7.99
CA TYR A 561 1.06 -34.42 7.36
C TYR A 561 1.19 -34.23 5.84
N ILE A 562 2.33 -33.73 5.36
CA ILE A 562 2.61 -33.61 3.93
C ILE A 562 3.35 -34.83 3.35
N GLY A 563 3.41 -35.93 4.10
CA GLY A 563 4.04 -37.19 3.67
C GLY A 563 5.56 -37.25 3.87
N GLU A 564 6.16 -36.23 4.50
CA GLU A 564 7.60 -36.16 4.74
C GLU A 564 7.91 -36.83 6.09
N THR A 565 8.74 -37.88 6.05
CA THR A 565 9.09 -38.69 7.24
C THR A 565 10.60 -38.79 7.48
N GLY A 566 11.38 -38.06 6.69
CA GLY A 566 12.83 -38.04 6.77
C GLY A 566 13.35 -37.26 7.97
N ALA A 567 14.67 -37.28 8.13
CA ALA A 567 15.34 -36.37 9.06
C ALA A 567 15.17 -34.94 8.56
N TYR A 568 14.84 -34.01 9.47
CA TYR A 568 14.71 -32.59 9.15
C TYR A 568 15.76 -31.76 9.87
N THR A 569 15.95 -30.55 9.37
CA THR A 569 16.81 -29.52 9.99
C THR A 569 16.03 -28.25 10.22
N TRP A 570 16.31 -27.55 11.32
CA TRP A 570 15.76 -26.22 11.57
C TRP A 570 16.56 -25.16 10.83
N SER A 571 15.93 -24.52 9.85
CA SER A 571 16.61 -23.59 8.94
C SER A 571 15.80 -22.31 8.74
N ASN A 572 16.50 -21.19 8.56
CA ASN A 572 15.87 -19.92 8.22
C ASN A 572 15.44 -19.93 6.75
N ASN A 573 14.20 -19.54 6.50
CA ASN A 573 13.69 -19.20 5.18
C ASN A 573 13.08 -17.81 5.19
N LYS A 574 12.79 -17.24 4.02
CA LYS A 574 12.15 -15.93 3.89
C LYS A 574 10.96 -15.91 2.93
N ALA A 575 10.07 -14.95 3.13
CA ALA A 575 8.97 -14.67 2.22
C ALA A 575 8.94 -13.17 1.93
N PHE A 576 8.85 -12.84 0.64
CA PHE A 576 8.67 -11.46 0.20
C PHE A 576 7.17 -11.14 0.16
N GLN A 577 6.80 -9.97 0.67
CA GLN A 577 5.44 -9.48 0.72
C GLN A 577 5.42 -8.08 0.11
N LEU A 578 4.63 -7.90 -0.94
CA LEU A 578 4.52 -6.62 -1.62
C LEU A 578 3.99 -5.56 -0.66
N ILE A 579 4.56 -4.36 -0.72
CA ILE A 579 4.10 -3.18 0.02
C ILE A 579 3.40 -2.23 -0.96
N THR A 580 2.12 -1.97 -0.74
CA THR A 580 1.30 -1.12 -1.64
C THR A 580 0.50 -0.06 -0.92
N HIS A 581 0.39 -0.14 0.41
CA HIS A 581 -0.30 0.83 1.26
C HIS A 581 0.71 1.58 2.15
N GLY A 582 0.23 2.60 2.85
CA GLY A 582 1.07 3.45 3.68
C GLY A 582 1.72 4.58 2.89
N VAL A 583 1.03 5.07 1.85
CA VAL A 583 1.55 6.13 0.98
C VAL A 583 1.73 7.40 1.79
N ALA A 584 2.96 7.91 1.82
CA ALA A 584 3.34 9.09 2.59
C ALA A 584 2.95 10.39 1.87
N PRO A 585 2.86 11.52 2.60
CA PRO A 585 2.75 12.84 1.98
C PRO A 585 3.87 13.09 0.97
N ALA A 586 3.55 13.77 -0.14
CA ALA A 586 4.47 13.98 -1.27
C ALA A 586 5.81 14.63 -0.87
N THR A 587 5.83 15.43 0.21
CA THR A 587 7.03 16.01 0.81
C THR A 587 8.07 14.98 1.25
N THR A 588 7.67 13.71 1.45
CA THR A 588 8.52 12.61 1.92
C THR A 588 9.12 11.78 0.78
N ALA A 589 8.55 11.86 -0.43
CA ALA A 589 8.94 11.03 -1.57
C ALA A 589 10.33 11.38 -2.13
N GLY A 590 10.84 12.59 -1.88
CA GLY A 590 12.09 13.10 -2.46
C GLY A 590 13.40 12.56 -1.87
N ASN A 591 13.36 11.54 -1.01
CA ASN A 591 14.58 11.02 -0.36
C ASN A 591 15.33 9.99 -1.23
N CYS A 592 16.26 10.50 -2.04
CA CYS A 592 17.03 9.69 -2.98
C CYS A 592 18.01 8.70 -2.31
N THR A 593 18.36 8.91 -1.04
CA THR A 593 19.35 8.07 -0.35
C THR A 593 18.83 6.65 -0.08
N LYS A 594 17.51 6.44 -0.13
CA LYS A 594 16.87 5.12 -0.04
C LYS A 594 17.44 4.11 -1.05
N CYS A 595 17.75 4.59 -2.26
CA CYS A 595 18.29 3.76 -3.34
C CYS A 595 19.76 4.08 -3.62
N HIS A 596 20.15 5.36 -3.62
CA HIS A 596 21.47 5.77 -4.07
C HIS A 596 22.55 5.81 -2.97
N GLY A 597 22.20 5.90 -1.69
CA GLY A 597 23.20 6.17 -0.64
C GLY A 597 24.09 7.37 -0.99
N ASP A 598 25.41 7.24 -0.78
CA ASP A 598 26.42 8.27 -1.09
C ASP A 598 26.91 8.28 -2.56
N THR A 599 26.36 7.42 -3.42
CA THR A 599 26.86 7.21 -4.80
C THR A 599 26.72 8.42 -5.72
N ARG A 600 26.03 9.48 -5.28
CA ARG A 600 25.93 10.76 -6.00
C ARG A 600 27.24 11.55 -6.02
N ALA A 601 28.10 11.38 -5.01
CA ALA A 601 29.33 12.15 -4.91
C ALA A 601 30.50 11.49 -5.66
N ASN A 602 30.68 10.17 -5.51
CA ASN A 602 31.67 9.38 -6.25
C ASN A 602 31.19 7.91 -6.35
N LEU A 603 31.42 7.27 -7.50
CA LEU A 603 31.18 5.84 -7.65
C LEU A 603 32.25 5.04 -6.90
N ASN A 604 31.85 4.30 -5.86
CA ASN A 604 32.72 3.33 -5.20
C ASN A 604 32.59 1.96 -5.85
N LEU A 605 33.51 1.64 -6.76
CA LEU A 605 33.55 0.32 -7.43
C LEU A 605 34.26 -0.77 -6.62
N THR A 606 34.77 -0.46 -5.42
CA THR A 606 35.45 -1.44 -4.55
C THR A 606 34.48 -2.22 -3.67
N THR A 607 33.24 -1.76 -3.58
CA THR A 607 32.18 -2.37 -2.76
C THR A 607 30.98 -2.70 -3.63
N VAL A 608 30.33 -3.84 -3.38
CA VAL A 608 29.06 -4.19 -4.03
C VAL A 608 27.93 -3.43 -3.35
N SER A 609 27.36 -2.46 -4.06
CA SER A 609 26.22 -1.65 -3.61
C SER A 609 24.89 -2.43 -3.67
N LYS A 610 23.82 -1.85 -3.12
CA LYS A 610 22.47 -2.41 -3.25
C LYS A 610 22.03 -2.50 -4.71
N MET A 611 22.38 -1.50 -5.53
CA MET A 611 22.05 -1.49 -6.96
C MET A 611 22.85 -2.54 -7.73
N ASP A 612 24.10 -2.80 -7.34
CA ASP A 612 24.92 -3.85 -7.97
C ASP A 612 24.28 -5.22 -7.81
N LYS A 613 23.75 -5.53 -6.62
CA LYS A 613 23.00 -6.77 -6.35
C LYS A 613 21.71 -6.90 -7.17
N LEU A 614 21.18 -5.79 -7.67
CA LEU A 614 20.00 -5.77 -8.54
C LEU A 614 20.37 -5.88 -10.04
N GLY A 615 21.65 -6.08 -10.37
CA GLY A 615 22.12 -6.26 -11.74
C GLY A 615 22.73 -5.01 -12.38
N TYR A 616 22.89 -3.91 -11.64
CA TYR A 616 23.57 -2.70 -12.14
C TYR A 616 25.10 -2.76 -12.04
N GLN A 617 25.65 -3.87 -11.54
CA GLN A 617 27.09 -4.04 -11.44
C GLN A 617 27.76 -3.93 -12.82
N LEU A 618 28.97 -3.39 -12.87
CA LEU A 618 29.79 -3.50 -14.08
C LEU A 618 30.03 -4.98 -14.38
N LYS A 619 29.94 -5.37 -15.65
CA LYS A 619 30.14 -6.75 -16.08
C LYS A 619 31.60 -7.24 -15.91
N ASP A 620 32.55 -6.32 -15.75
CA ASP A 620 33.97 -6.59 -15.49
C ASP A 620 34.64 -5.39 -14.81
N THR A 621 35.93 -5.49 -14.52
CA THR A 621 36.78 -4.43 -13.98
C THR A 621 36.72 -3.15 -14.81
N ALA A 622 36.77 -1.99 -14.14
CA ALA A 622 36.76 -0.69 -14.80
C ALA A 622 37.84 -0.55 -15.89
N ALA A 623 39.02 -1.16 -15.68
CA ALA A 623 40.11 -1.19 -16.67
C ALA A 623 39.67 -1.81 -18.00
N LYS A 624 39.08 -3.01 -17.95
CA LYS A 624 38.59 -3.70 -19.14
C LYS A 624 37.39 -2.98 -19.77
N ILE A 625 36.45 -2.50 -18.96
CA ILE A 625 35.29 -1.76 -19.46
C ILE A 625 35.74 -0.50 -20.22
N CYS A 626 36.64 0.30 -19.65
CA CYS A 626 37.17 1.50 -20.30
C CYS A 626 37.92 1.15 -21.59
N SER A 627 38.76 0.10 -21.57
CA SER A 627 39.61 -0.28 -22.71
C SER A 627 38.85 -0.61 -24.01
N GLN A 628 37.54 -0.83 -23.94
CA GLN A 628 36.70 -0.95 -25.14
C GLN A 628 36.74 0.32 -26.00
N CYS A 629 36.87 1.50 -25.38
CA CYS A 629 36.76 2.79 -26.07
C CYS A 629 37.94 3.74 -25.82
N HIS A 630 38.66 3.62 -24.71
CA HIS A 630 39.82 4.46 -24.39
C HIS A 630 40.63 3.92 -23.20
N ALA A 631 41.83 4.46 -22.98
CA ALA A 631 42.60 4.17 -21.76
C ALA A 631 41.76 4.39 -20.48
N GLN A 632 42.04 3.60 -19.43
CA GLN A 632 41.32 3.68 -18.16
C GLN A 632 41.39 5.09 -17.58
N LYS A 633 40.23 5.63 -17.20
CA LYS A 633 40.10 6.90 -16.48
C LYS A 633 39.48 6.61 -15.11
N THR A 634 39.76 7.47 -14.13
CA THR A 634 39.13 7.39 -12.82
C THR A 634 37.62 7.64 -12.96
N PRO A 635 36.76 6.68 -12.57
CA PRO A 635 35.31 6.88 -12.57
C PRO A 635 34.95 8.09 -11.70
N ARG A 636 34.06 8.95 -12.20
CA ARG A 636 33.61 10.15 -11.49
C ARG A 636 32.25 9.87 -10.81
N THR A 637 31.31 10.79 -10.93
CA THR A 637 29.93 10.61 -10.45
C THR A 637 29.15 9.65 -11.35
N HIS A 638 28.03 9.15 -10.84
CA HIS A 638 27.09 8.33 -11.61
C HIS A 638 26.67 9.04 -12.92
N GLU A 639 26.33 10.33 -12.85
CA GLU A 639 25.91 11.14 -13.99
C GLU A 639 27.02 11.31 -15.03
N ALA A 640 28.25 11.54 -14.58
CA ALA A 640 29.40 11.67 -15.48
C ALA A 640 29.68 10.37 -16.22
N MET A 641 29.55 9.22 -15.55
CA MET A 641 29.69 7.91 -16.19
C MET A 641 28.54 7.61 -17.14
N HIS A 642 27.30 7.91 -16.76
CA HIS A 642 26.15 7.68 -17.65
C HIS A 642 26.06 8.70 -18.79
N GLY A 643 26.81 9.82 -18.76
CA GLY A 643 26.95 10.72 -19.91
C GLY A 643 27.45 10.04 -21.20
N HIS A 644 28.02 8.83 -21.11
CA HIS A 644 28.38 8.00 -22.26
C HIS A 644 27.19 7.66 -23.16
N ILE A 645 25.99 7.58 -22.60
CA ILE A 645 24.77 7.29 -23.37
C ILE A 645 24.42 8.40 -24.38
N ASN A 646 25.03 9.59 -24.24
CA ASN A 646 24.79 10.75 -25.10
C ASN A 646 25.95 11.05 -26.06
N LYS A 647 26.95 10.15 -26.15
CA LYS A 647 28.08 10.30 -27.08
C LYS A 647 27.75 9.66 -28.42
N GLY A 648 28.06 10.32 -29.54
CA GLY A 648 27.81 9.79 -30.89
C GLY A 648 26.35 9.36 -31.07
N SER A 649 26.15 8.19 -31.67
CA SER A 649 24.87 7.48 -31.77
C SER A 649 24.33 6.92 -30.44
N GLY A 650 24.98 7.23 -29.31
CA GLY A 650 24.63 6.77 -27.96
C GLY A 650 25.21 5.40 -27.63
N ILE A 651 25.95 5.27 -26.53
CA ILE A 651 26.55 3.99 -26.13
C ILE A 651 25.52 3.17 -25.33
N ASP A 652 25.21 1.96 -25.80
CA ASP A 652 24.30 1.05 -25.12
C ASP A 652 24.85 0.56 -23.76
N CYS A 653 23.94 0.25 -22.84
CA CYS A 653 24.28 -0.23 -21.51
C CYS A 653 25.11 -1.52 -21.54
N LEU A 654 24.97 -2.35 -22.58
CA LEU A 654 25.68 -3.62 -22.74
C LEU A 654 27.20 -3.45 -22.87
N PHE A 655 27.70 -2.25 -23.21
CA PHE A 655 29.14 -1.97 -23.14
C PHE A 655 29.69 -2.04 -21.71
N CYS A 656 28.90 -1.66 -20.71
CA CYS A 656 29.34 -1.56 -19.32
C CYS A 656 28.72 -2.63 -18.40
N HIS A 657 27.51 -3.07 -18.73
CA HIS A 657 26.67 -3.95 -17.92
C HIS A 657 26.27 -5.21 -18.68
N THR A 658 25.54 -6.10 -18.01
CA THR A 658 24.98 -7.33 -18.60
C THR A 658 23.59 -7.14 -19.21
N PHE A 659 23.14 -5.89 -19.40
CA PHE A 659 21.81 -5.56 -19.92
C PHE A 659 21.86 -4.40 -20.92
N THR A 660 20.83 -4.30 -21.75
CA THR A 660 20.60 -3.24 -22.75
C THR A 660 19.36 -2.43 -22.39
N ARG A 661 19.18 -1.25 -23.01
CA ARG A 661 17.95 -0.43 -22.92
C ARG A 661 17.41 -0.17 -24.33
N PRO A 662 16.68 -1.12 -24.94
CA PRO A 662 16.21 -1.02 -26.32
C PRO A 662 15.34 0.21 -26.56
N GLU A 663 14.58 0.63 -25.56
CA GLU A 663 13.71 1.81 -25.61
C GLU A 663 14.49 3.12 -25.80
N ARG A 664 15.81 3.11 -25.54
CA ARG A 664 16.68 4.27 -25.71
C ARG A 664 17.38 4.31 -27.07
N ASN A 665 17.19 3.30 -27.91
CA ASN A 665 17.76 3.19 -29.26
C ASN A 665 19.27 3.51 -29.28
N LEU A 666 20.02 2.89 -28.37
CA LEU A 666 21.45 3.09 -28.23
C LEU A 666 22.23 2.10 -29.11
N CYS A 667 23.41 2.51 -29.55
CA CYS A 667 24.32 1.67 -30.30
C CYS A 667 24.81 0.49 -29.45
N SER A 668 24.46 -0.72 -29.86
CA SER A 668 24.91 -1.98 -29.24
C SER A 668 26.34 -2.33 -29.66
N PRO A 669 27.15 -3.02 -28.83
CA PRO A 669 28.42 -3.59 -29.28
C PRO A 669 28.27 -4.59 -30.44
N CYS A 670 27.05 -5.09 -30.68
CA CYS A 670 26.71 -5.96 -31.81
C CYS A 670 26.19 -5.23 -33.05
N ASP A 671 26.01 -3.91 -33.01
CA ASP A 671 25.42 -3.16 -34.12
C ASP A 671 26.49 -2.64 -35.08
N PRO A 672 26.72 -3.30 -36.23
CA PRO A 672 27.76 -2.89 -37.16
C PRO A 672 27.53 -1.50 -37.77
N ALA A 673 26.30 -0.97 -37.72
CA ALA A 673 25.98 0.32 -38.31
C ALA A 673 26.60 1.50 -37.54
N CYS A 674 26.80 1.36 -36.24
CA CYS A 674 27.24 2.45 -35.36
C CYS A 674 28.40 2.08 -34.43
N VAL A 675 28.70 0.78 -34.22
CA VAL A 675 29.71 0.33 -33.25
C VAL A 675 31.10 0.92 -33.53
N SER A 676 31.40 1.19 -34.80
CA SER A 676 32.64 1.81 -35.25
C SER A 676 32.87 3.23 -34.71
N GLU A 677 31.84 3.90 -34.17
CA GLU A 677 31.96 5.21 -33.52
C GLU A 677 32.66 5.15 -32.15
N PHE A 678 32.69 3.98 -31.51
CA PHE A 678 33.05 3.87 -30.08
C PHE A 678 34.20 2.92 -29.78
N VAL A 679 34.42 1.88 -30.58
CA VAL A 679 35.43 0.86 -30.27
C VAL A 679 36.79 1.32 -30.73
N ASP A 680 37.74 1.44 -29.79
CA ASP A 680 39.07 2.02 -30.08
C ASP A 680 40.19 0.97 -30.06
N THR A 681 40.15 -0.06 -29.19
CA THR A 681 41.36 -0.91 -29.03
C THR A 681 41.20 -2.37 -28.60
N ASN A 682 40.12 -2.77 -27.90
CA ASN A 682 39.96 -4.15 -27.41
C ASN A 682 38.49 -4.61 -27.41
N PRO A 683 38.05 -5.46 -28.35
CA PRO A 683 36.69 -5.98 -28.36
C PRO A 683 36.47 -6.85 -27.12
N TYR A 684 35.50 -6.48 -26.28
CA TYR A 684 35.09 -7.34 -25.18
C TYR A 684 34.34 -8.56 -25.73
N PRO A 685 34.54 -9.79 -25.22
CA PRO A 685 33.73 -10.94 -25.60
C PRO A 685 32.27 -10.71 -25.22
N HIS A 686 31.43 -10.53 -26.22
CA HIS A 686 29.99 -10.40 -26.06
C HIS A 686 29.31 -11.36 -27.02
N VAL A 687 28.17 -11.90 -26.62
CA VAL A 687 27.38 -12.79 -27.48
C VAL A 687 26.46 -11.91 -28.33
N CYS A 688 26.71 -11.86 -29.63
CA CYS A 688 25.75 -11.32 -30.58
C CYS A 688 24.81 -12.45 -30.98
N ASN A 689 23.56 -12.34 -30.54
CA ASN A 689 22.50 -13.26 -30.95
C ASN A 689 21.96 -12.88 -32.33
#